data_AF-A0A7X7GQF2-F1
#
_entry.id   AF-A0A7X7GQF2-F1
#
_cell.length_a   1.000
_cell.length_b   1.000
_cell.length_c   1.000
_cell.angle_alpha   90.00
_cell.angle_beta   90.00
_cell.angle_gamma   90.00
#
_symmetry.space_group_name_H-M   'P 1'
#
loop_
_entity.id
_entity.type
_entity.pdbx_description
1 polymer ?
#
loop_
_entity_poly.entity_id
_entity_poly.type
_entity_poly.pdbx_seq_one_letter_code
_entity_poly.pdbx_strand_id
1 'polypeptide(L)'
;MGFSIGLRRAFALVSLLFVPFACGGGAKVDGEGSGGGGGGDDSACRELFGKACGRACDDDTPCEDGMHCRADKCHAECGEGFPCSGGRTCSSSGECLGLNPAPPDECEPQTCAEAGFACGMMVDECGNVVDCAEEGLTCAANEVCSGNPTECKEASGFADCEVCSHIPDCSDEDQVTVLRGRVVSPGRDDDDTANQVGIPNAVVYLLRTTDVGDLPAIPRGLPDGDGQSCDRCDDQEFGPLLVGAVSDASGYFELEEYVPVDTELLLVVKAGKFRRAAKITVPASDACKTSELPTALPGNPARLPRDLDDGLAVNIPRMAVSTGRIDAMECVFHKMGLSADVFGGPGTDKPVHIYHGANTSDRPAGGAWPLDDTSASCAACDDCSNGTGTNTCRTEHCGGGSQADKFAFLSENCVARSCRSCSACGTGNTTSAQNCRAANCGGSSTAARNDFLDSQCRPYLDTRFLEDASVIGSYDMVVLDCQGTGYDSNGQRRDAHGDHVRHYVNRGGRMFASHLAHTWLYANGEAPYSESDPLSTGLADTASWEPTYSSTPSSGTGQVTLPGYWEDGVSDWTPENASPRIESFAEWLDSEGITGADQDHKFSLTDPRSMCIEPGEHTEVFVDGVDSGNAVANRVQQFSFNTPYGAPEEAACGRVAYSGFHVVAGGGGSNPFEHVLFPEHCGGDLSDQEKVLLYMLFDLGACVGSEPPMIPCVPATCPSDACGFMPDGCGGVVDCGACVPTPVK
;
A
#
# COMPACT_ATOMS: atom_id res chain seq x y z
N MET A 1 1.48 -24.96 38.96
CA MET A 1 0.13 -25.45 39.30
C MET A 1 -0.81 -24.26 39.27
N GLY A 2 -1.79 -24.28 38.36
CA GLY A 2 -2.75 -23.19 38.15
C GLY A 2 -3.16 -23.12 36.68
N PHE A 3 -4.08 -24.01 36.29
CA PHE A 3 -4.77 -24.00 35.00
C PHE A 3 -5.65 -22.75 34.89
N SER A 4 -5.68 -22.10 33.73
CA SER A 4 -6.77 -21.19 33.36
C SER A 4 -7.30 -21.59 31.98
N ILE A 5 -8.61 -21.83 31.95
CA ILE A 5 -9.39 -22.38 30.85
C ILE A 5 -9.90 -21.21 30.02
N GLY A 6 -9.63 -21.24 28.70
CA GLY A 6 -10.16 -20.27 27.74
C GLY A 6 -11.66 -20.48 27.50
N LEU A 7 -12.44 -19.43 27.75
CA LEU A 7 -13.84 -19.34 27.32
C LEU A 7 -13.90 -18.54 26.01
N ARG A 8 -14.23 -19.22 24.91
CA ARG A 8 -14.60 -18.59 23.63
C ARG A 8 -15.91 -17.82 23.79
N ARG A 9 -15.93 -16.53 23.42
CA ARG A 9 -17.15 -15.71 23.32
C ARG A 9 -17.80 -15.95 21.95
N ALA A 10 -19.05 -16.37 21.96
CA ALA A 10 -19.93 -16.45 20.80
C ALA A 10 -20.50 -15.06 20.48
N PHE A 11 -20.38 -14.60 19.23
CA PHE A 11 -21.05 -13.41 18.72
C PHE A 11 -22.50 -13.77 18.33
N ALA A 12 -23.46 -13.07 18.93
CA ALA A 12 -24.87 -13.13 18.56
C ALA A 12 -25.18 -12.01 17.55
N LEU A 13 -25.68 -12.38 16.37
CA LEU A 13 -26.21 -11.43 15.38
C LEU A 13 -27.51 -10.80 15.90
N VAL A 14 -27.51 -9.47 15.98
CA VAL A 14 -28.70 -8.64 16.20
C VAL A 14 -29.34 -8.37 14.83
N SER A 15 -30.50 -8.98 14.57
CA SER A 15 -31.32 -8.69 13.38
C SER A 15 -32.16 -7.43 13.60
N LEU A 16 -31.96 -6.43 12.74
CA LEU A 16 -32.80 -5.24 12.61
C LEU A 16 -34.15 -5.63 11.97
N LEU A 17 -35.22 -5.45 12.74
CA LEU A 17 -36.62 -5.55 12.31
C LEU A 17 -37.00 -4.37 11.42
N PHE A 18 -37.26 -4.63 10.13
CA PHE A 18 -38.11 -3.76 9.32
C PHE A 18 -39.57 -4.21 9.40
N VAL A 19 -40.43 -3.28 9.78
CA VAL A 19 -41.89 -3.41 9.89
C VAL A 19 -42.52 -3.18 8.52
N PRO A 20 -43.38 -4.08 8.00
CA PRO A 20 -44.33 -3.71 6.97
C PRO A 20 -45.69 -3.35 7.60
N PHE A 21 -46.20 -2.19 7.22
CA PHE A 21 -47.56 -1.75 7.44
C PHE A 21 -48.55 -2.76 6.83
N ALA A 22 -49.53 -3.21 7.62
CA ALA A 22 -50.69 -3.96 7.17
C ALA A 22 -51.96 -3.10 7.21
N CYS A 23 -52.80 -3.21 6.17
CA CYS A 23 -54.27 -3.07 6.19
C CYS A 23 -54.78 -3.51 4.80
N GLY A 24 -55.77 -4.38 4.63
CA GLY A 24 -56.68 -5.04 5.56
C GLY A 24 -57.98 -5.42 4.82
N GLY A 25 -58.58 -6.54 5.23
CA GLY A 25 -59.94 -6.99 4.86
C GLY A 25 -59.91 -8.21 3.95
N GLY A 26 -60.20 -9.44 4.37
CA GLY A 26 -61.32 -9.96 5.20
C GLY A 26 -61.93 -11.11 4.35
N ALA A 27 -62.35 -12.28 4.83
CA ALA A 27 -62.75 -12.73 6.14
C ALA A 27 -62.65 -14.28 6.21
N LYS A 28 -62.73 -14.76 7.47
CA LYS A 28 -62.98 -16.09 8.06
C LYS A 28 -63.67 -17.14 7.13
N VAL A 29 -63.51 -18.45 7.30
CA VAL A 29 -64.03 -19.29 8.41
C VAL A 29 -63.42 -20.72 8.36
N ASP A 30 -62.99 -21.21 9.53
CA ASP A 30 -62.92 -22.56 10.15
C ASP A 30 -62.68 -23.86 9.34
N GLY A 31 -61.86 -24.76 9.94
CA GLY A 31 -62.10 -26.21 9.87
C GLY A 31 -60.87 -27.11 9.71
N GLU A 32 -60.68 -28.04 10.65
CA GLU A 32 -59.67 -29.09 10.73
C GLU A 32 -59.67 -30.11 9.56
N GLY A 33 -58.53 -30.77 9.31
CA GLY A 33 -58.52 -32.17 8.83
C GLY A 33 -57.64 -32.54 7.62
N SER A 34 -56.49 -33.15 7.91
CA SER A 34 -55.77 -34.25 7.23
C SER A 34 -56.11 -34.68 5.78
N GLY A 35 -55.08 -34.81 4.94
CA GLY A 35 -54.92 -35.94 4.01
C GLY A 35 -54.95 -35.69 2.49
N GLY A 36 -53.77 -35.66 1.87
CA GLY A 36 -53.38 -36.31 0.59
C GLY A 36 -54.11 -35.97 -0.74
N GLY A 37 -53.33 -35.58 -1.75
CA GLY A 37 -53.70 -35.74 -3.18
C GLY A 37 -53.16 -34.63 -4.08
N GLY A 38 -52.28 -34.98 -5.03
CA GLY A 38 -51.71 -34.05 -6.01
C GLY A 38 -52.75 -33.48 -6.98
N GLY A 39 -52.58 -32.20 -7.33
CA GLY A 39 -53.31 -31.49 -8.36
C GLY A 39 -52.70 -30.10 -8.55
N GLY A 40 -51.88 -29.94 -9.59
CA GLY A 40 -51.35 -28.65 -10.00
C GLY A 40 -52.40 -27.81 -10.72
N ASP A 41 -52.53 -26.56 -10.29
CA ASP A 41 -52.47 -25.34 -11.11
C ASP A 41 -53.43 -25.13 -12.29
N ASP A 42 -54.73 -25.37 -12.10
CA ASP A 42 -55.75 -24.75 -12.96
C ASP A 42 -55.93 -23.23 -12.65
N SER A 43 -55.46 -22.76 -11.48
CA SER A 43 -55.57 -21.35 -11.06
C SER A 43 -54.49 -20.45 -11.68
N ALA A 44 -53.22 -20.88 -11.67
CA ALA A 44 -52.11 -20.10 -12.21
C ALA A 44 -52.21 -19.94 -13.75
N CYS A 45 -52.66 -21.00 -14.43
CA CYS A 45 -52.89 -20.99 -15.88
C CYS A 45 -53.99 -20.00 -16.30
N ARG A 46 -55.08 -19.88 -15.52
CA ARG A 46 -56.15 -18.89 -15.79
C ARG A 46 -55.73 -17.45 -15.51
N GLU A 47 -54.80 -17.24 -14.61
CA GLU A 47 -54.33 -15.90 -14.22
C GLU A 47 -53.45 -15.27 -15.31
N LEU A 48 -52.63 -16.07 -16.01
CA LEU A 48 -51.72 -15.61 -17.05
C LEU A 48 -52.29 -15.67 -18.46
N PHE A 49 -53.05 -16.73 -18.78
CA PHE A 49 -53.54 -17.00 -20.14
C PHE A 49 -55.07 -16.87 -20.28
N GLY A 50 -55.76 -16.47 -19.20
CA GLY A 50 -57.18 -16.14 -19.22
C GLY A 50 -58.07 -17.29 -19.74
N LYS A 51 -58.89 -17.00 -20.76
CA LYS A 51 -59.84 -17.97 -21.34
C LYS A 51 -59.19 -19.00 -22.27
N ALA A 52 -57.90 -18.88 -22.58
CA ALA A 52 -57.16 -19.86 -23.36
C ALA A 52 -56.90 -21.14 -22.54
N CYS A 53 -56.80 -21.02 -21.21
CA CYS A 53 -56.65 -22.14 -20.30
C CYS A 53 -57.90 -23.05 -20.31
N GLY A 54 -57.70 -24.33 -20.64
CA GLY A 54 -58.77 -25.34 -20.74
C GLY A 54 -59.60 -25.28 -22.05
N ARG A 55 -59.18 -24.48 -23.04
CA ARG A 55 -59.76 -24.49 -24.39
C ARG A 55 -59.47 -25.81 -25.09
N ALA A 56 -60.42 -26.29 -25.89
CA ALA A 56 -60.21 -27.52 -26.67
C ALA A 56 -59.11 -27.34 -27.72
N CYS A 57 -58.27 -28.36 -27.87
CA CYS A 57 -57.14 -28.37 -28.80
C CYS A 57 -56.97 -29.74 -29.47
N ASP A 58 -56.42 -29.72 -30.69
CA ASP A 58 -56.07 -30.87 -31.52
C ASP A 58 -54.95 -30.49 -32.51
N ASP A 59 -54.54 -31.42 -33.37
CA ASP A 59 -53.44 -31.23 -34.34
C ASP A 59 -53.70 -30.09 -35.35
N ASP A 60 -54.96 -29.74 -35.60
CA ASP A 60 -55.36 -28.66 -36.52
C ASP A 60 -55.61 -27.32 -35.79
N THR A 61 -55.78 -27.36 -34.46
CA THR A 61 -56.10 -26.22 -33.60
C THR A 61 -55.18 -26.18 -32.38
N PRO A 62 -53.92 -25.72 -32.55
CA PRO A 62 -52.94 -25.71 -31.47
C PRO A 62 -53.28 -24.67 -30.40
N CYS A 63 -52.72 -24.88 -29.20
CA CYS A 63 -52.79 -23.92 -28.10
C CYS A 63 -51.95 -22.66 -28.40
N GLU A 64 -52.19 -21.60 -27.63
CA GLU A 64 -51.38 -20.37 -27.74
C GLU A 64 -49.93 -20.61 -27.27
N ASP A 65 -49.00 -19.82 -27.80
CA ASP A 65 -47.57 -19.96 -27.51
C ASP A 65 -47.30 -19.93 -26.00
N GLY A 66 -46.60 -20.96 -25.50
CA GLY A 66 -46.36 -21.18 -24.07
C GLY A 66 -47.32 -22.16 -23.39
N MET A 67 -48.28 -22.74 -24.12
CA MET A 67 -49.21 -23.77 -23.62
C MET A 67 -49.13 -25.07 -24.42
N HIS A 68 -49.48 -26.20 -23.80
CA HIS A 68 -49.48 -27.52 -24.44
C HIS A 68 -50.86 -28.18 -24.39
N CYS A 69 -51.17 -28.93 -25.45
CA CYS A 69 -52.44 -29.66 -25.58
C CYS A 69 -52.36 -31.00 -24.86
N ARG A 70 -53.19 -31.18 -23.82
CA ARG A 70 -53.26 -32.41 -23.02
C ARG A 70 -54.71 -32.79 -22.76
N ALA A 71 -55.05 -34.05 -23.06
CA ALA A 71 -56.42 -34.55 -22.95
C ALA A 71 -57.45 -33.64 -23.64
N ASP A 72 -57.13 -33.23 -24.87
CA ASP A 72 -57.91 -32.34 -25.72
C ASP A 72 -58.15 -30.94 -25.14
N LYS A 73 -57.32 -30.48 -24.18
CA LYS A 73 -57.39 -29.14 -23.59
C LYS A 73 -56.02 -28.47 -23.42
N CYS A 74 -55.97 -27.14 -23.48
CA CYS A 74 -54.74 -26.38 -23.28
C CYS A 74 -54.38 -26.21 -21.79
N HIS A 75 -53.18 -26.62 -21.41
CA HIS A 75 -52.60 -26.54 -20.06
C HIS A 75 -51.22 -25.83 -20.06
N ALA A 76 -50.79 -25.32 -18.89
CA ALA A 76 -49.55 -24.54 -18.71
C ALA A 76 -48.57 -25.20 -17.72
N GLU A 77 -48.47 -26.53 -17.71
CA GLU A 77 -47.72 -27.27 -16.67
C GLU A 77 -46.18 -27.22 -16.82
N CYS A 78 -45.62 -27.14 -18.03
CA CYS A 78 -44.20 -26.82 -18.22
C CYS A 78 -43.92 -26.19 -19.60
N GLY A 79 -43.06 -25.15 -19.62
CA GLY A 79 -42.74 -24.30 -20.79
C GLY A 79 -41.84 -23.12 -20.39
N GLU A 80 -41.46 -22.23 -21.33
CA GLU A 80 -40.62 -21.06 -21.01
C GLU A 80 -41.28 -20.20 -19.91
N GLY A 81 -40.59 -20.09 -18.75
CA GLY A 81 -41.07 -19.39 -17.56
C GLY A 81 -41.69 -20.26 -16.47
N PHE A 82 -41.96 -21.55 -16.72
CA PHE A 82 -42.52 -22.51 -15.75
C PHE A 82 -41.71 -23.82 -15.72
N PRO A 83 -40.59 -23.87 -14.95
CA PRO A 83 -39.77 -25.07 -14.84
C PRO A 83 -40.41 -26.14 -13.96
N CYS A 84 -40.19 -27.40 -14.31
CA CYS A 84 -40.62 -28.53 -13.48
C CYS A 84 -39.90 -28.52 -12.13
N SER A 85 -40.67 -28.53 -11.04
CA SER A 85 -40.12 -28.56 -9.69
C SER A 85 -39.60 -29.96 -9.32
N GLY A 86 -38.48 -30.01 -8.58
CA GLY A 86 -37.88 -31.25 -8.08
C GLY A 86 -36.98 -32.01 -9.06
N GLY A 87 -36.25 -31.31 -9.94
CA GLY A 87 -35.24 -31.92 -10.82
C GLY A 87 -35.80 -32.75 -11.99
N ARG A 88 -37.08 -32.57 -12.32
CA ARG A 88 -37.77 -33.25 -13.43
C ARG A 88 -37.56 -32.51 -14.75
N THR A 89 -37.63 -33.21 -15.88
CA THR A 89 -37.48 -32.60 -17.21
C THR A 89 -38.82 -32.51 -17.94
N CYS A 90 -39.02 -31.43 -18.69
CA CYS A 90 -40.25 -31.21 -19.46
C CYS A 90 -40.19 -31.98 -20.78
N SER A 91 -41.21 -32.79 -21.07
CA SER A 91 -41.34 -33.52 -22.32
C SER A 91 -41.79 -32.59 -23.46
N SER A 92 -41.65 -33.05 -24.71
CA SER A 92 -42.16 -32.33 -25.89
C SER A 92 -43.70 -32.20 -25.92
N SER A 93 -44.40 -32.94 -25.06
CA SER A 93 -45.86 -32.84 -24.86
C SER A 93 -46.25 -32.00 -23.64
N GLY A 94 -45.29 -31.35 -22.96
CA GLY A 94 -45.55 -30.48 -21.81
C GLY A 94 -45.76 -31.23 -20.49
N GLU A 95 -45.15 -32.41 -20.30
CA GLU A 95 -45.22 -33.18 -19.05
C GLU A 95 -43.89 -33.16 -18.27
N CYS A 96 -43.95 -33.04 -16.94
CA CYS A 96 -42.78 -33.16 -16.07
C CYS A 96 -42.47 -34.63 -15.75
N LEU A 97 -41.43 -35.19 -16.37
CA LEU A 97 -41.00 -36.59 -16.21
C LEU A 97 -39.83 -36.72 -15.21
N GLY A 98 -39.81 -37.81 -14.43
CA GLY A 98 -38.78 -38.12 -13.42
C GLY A 98 -38.10 -39.47 -13.65
N LEU A 99 -36.86 -39.59 -13.15
CA LEU A 99 -35.97 -40.75 -13.31
C LEU A 99 -36.55 -42.02 -12.66
N ASN A 100 -36.89 -43.02 -13.50
CA ASN A 100 -36.55 -44.44 -13.30
C ASN A 100 -37.15 -45.32 -14.41
N PRO A 101 -36.35 -46.02 -15.23
CA PRO A 101 -36.59 -47.43 -15.47
C PRO A 101 -36.05 -48.22 -14.26
N ALA A 102 -36.83 -49.18 -13.75
CA ALA A 102 -36.40 -50.05 -12.65
C ALA A 102 -35.09 -50.80 -13.00
N PRO A 103 -34.16 -50.98 -12.04
CA PRO A 103 -32.92 -51.71 -12.29
C PRO A 103 -33.23 -53.21 -12.50
N PRO A 104 -32.44 -53.93 -13.32
CA PRO A 104 -32.52 -55.38 -13.42
C PRO A 104 -32.12 -56.02 -12.09
N ASP A 105 -32.77 -57.13 -11.74
CA ASP A 105 -32.80 -57.76 -10.40
C ASP A 105 -31.46 -58.30 -9.87
N GLU A 106 -30.36 -58.21 -10.61
CA GLU A 106 -29.01 -58.53 -10.12
C GLU A 106 -28.02 -57.58 -10.79
N CYS A 107 -27.69 -56.48 -10.11
CA CYS A 107 -26.60 -55.61 -10.50
C CYS A 107 -25.55 -55.67 -9.38
N GLU A 108 -24.37 -56.21 -9.69
CA GLU A 108 -23.27 -56.25 -8.75
C GLU A 108 -22.60 -54.87 -8.73
N PRO A 109 -22.48 -54.21 -7.56
CA PRO A 109 -21.81 -52.92 -7.45
C PRO A 109 -20.37 -53.04 -7.92
N GLN A 110 -19.96 -52.15 -8.82
CA GLN A 110 -18.60 -52.08 -9.32
C GLN A 110 -17.77 -51.14 -8.44
N THR A 111 -16.48 -51.43 -8.26
CA THR A 111 -15.55 -50.53 -7.54
C THR A 111 -14.91 -49.49 -8.46
N CYS A 112 -14.44 -48.37 -7.91
CA CYS A 112 -13.75 -47.34 -8.68
C CYS A 112 -12.53 -47.88 -9.43
N ALA A 113 -11.76 -48.76 -8.78
CA ALA A 113 -10.62 -49.42 -9.40
C ALA A 113 -11.01 -50.29 -10.61
N GLU A 114 -12.14 -51.00 -10.53
CA GLU A 114 -12.65 -51.85 -11.62
C GLU A 114 -13.22 -51.03 -12.78
N ALA A 115 -13.76 -49.84 -12.51
CA ALA A 115 -14.23 -48.88 -13.50
C ALA A 115 -13.11 -48.02 -14.13
N GLY A 116 -11.88 -48.12 -13.62
CA GLY A 116 -10.73 -47.37 -14.08
C GLY A 116 -10.66 -45.92 -13.58
N PHE A 117 -11.41 -45.57 -12.53
CA PHE A 117 -11.38 -44.25 -11.89
C PHE A 117 -10.22 -44.19 -10.88
N ALA A 118 -9.37 -43.18 -10.95
CA ALA A 118 -8.21 -43.00 -10.06
C ALA A 118 -8.46 -42.02 -8.90
N CYS A 119 -9.48 -41.17 -8.99
CA CYS A 119 -9.99 -40.36 -7.88
C CYS A 119 -11.42 -39.86 -8.18
N GLY A 120 -12.06 -39.18 -7.22
CA GLY A 120 -13.37 -38.52 -7.42
C GLY A 120 -14.58 -39.44 -7.21
N MET A 121 -15.71 -39.07 -7.81
CA MET A 121 -16.98 -39.81 -7.69
C MET A 121 -17.29 -40.52 -9.01
N MET A 122 -17.65 -41.80 -8.95
CA MET A 122 -18.20 -42.53 -10.09
C MET A 122 -19.67 -42.89 -9.88
N VAL A 123 -20.34 -43.23 -10.98
CA VAL A 123 -21.64 -43.88 -10.94
C VAL A 123 -21.46 -45.27 -11.54
N ASP A 124 -21.75 -46.31 -10.75
CA ASP A 124 -21.66 -47.70 -11.23
C ASP A 124 -22.75 -48.00 -12.28
N GLU A 125 -22.66 -49.15 -12.95
CA GLU A 125 -23.67 -49.58 -13.93
C GLU A 125 -25.06 -49.83 -13.31
N CYS A 126 -25.15 -49.85 -11.98
CA CYS A 126 -26.37 -50.00 -11.19
C CYS A 126 -27.01 -48.65 -10.83
N GLY A 127 -26.35 -47.53 -11.12
CA GLY A 127 -26.80 -46.18 -10.80
C GLY A 127 -26.45 -45.73 -9.37
N ASN A 128 -25.63 -46.49 -8.63
CA ASN A 128 -25.12 -46.06 -7.32
C ASN A 128 -23.94 -45.11 -7.51
N VAL A 129 -23.91 -44.06 -6.70
CA VAL A 129 -22.74 -43.17 -6.61
C VAL A 129 -21.72 -43.81 -5.67
N VAL A 130 -20.50 -44.01 -6.16
CA VAL A 130 -19.37 -44.59 -5.41
C VAL A 130 -18.29 -43.53 -5.26
N ASP A 131 -17.86 -43.28 -4.02
CA ASP A 131 -16.77 -42.36 -3.70
C ASP A 131 -15.43 -43.10 -3.73
N CYS A 132 -14.57 -42.75 -4.69
CA CYS A 132 -13.29 -43.41 -4.86
C CYS A 132 -12.33 -43.12 -3.68
N ALA A 133 -12.56 -42.07 -2.90
CA ALA A 133 -11.78 -41.79 -1.69
C ALA A 133 -11.98 -42.86 -0.60
N GLU A 134 -13.18 -43.46 -0.51
CA GLU A 134 -13.45 -44.56 0.43
C GLU A 134 -12.66 -45.85 0.09
N GLU A 135 -12.22 -45.97 -1.16
CA GLU A 135 -11.36 -47.06 -1.65
C GLU A 135 -9.86 -46.71 -1.57
N GLY A 136 -9.50 -45.52 -1.08
CA GLY A 136 -8.12 -45.04 -1.02
C GLY A 136 -7.58 -44.51 -2.36
N LEU A 137 -8.46 -44.16 -3.29
CA LEU A 137 -8.14 -43.58 -4.59
C LEU A 137 -8.38 -42.06 -4.54
N THR A 138 -7.35 -41.33 -4.12
CA THR A 138 -7.33 -39.86 -4.02
C THR A 138 -6.13 -39.32 -4.78
N CYS A 139 -6.28 -38.15 -5.41
CA CYS A 139 -5.17 -37.51 -6.09
C CYS A 139 -4.20 -36.86 -5.08
N ALA A 140 -2.93 -36.65 -5.45
CA ALA A 140 -1.98 -35.94 -4.60
C ALA A 140 -2.34 -34.45 -4.46
N ALA A 141 -1.76 -33.75 -3.47
CA ALA A 141 -2.05 -32.35 -3.17
C ALA A 141 -1.89 -31.38 -4.38
N ASN A 142 -1.10 -31.75 -5.39
CA ASN A 142 -0.87 -30.98 -6.62
C ASN A 142 -1.65 -31.49 -7.85
N GLU A 143 -2.47 -32.52 -7.70
CA GLU A 143 -3.21 -33.16 -8.78
C GLU A 143 -4.73 -32.90 -8.70
N VAL A 144 -5.35 -32.72 -9.85
CA VAL A 144 -6.79 -32.59 -10.07
C VAL A 144 -7.35 -33.89 -10.63
N CYS A 145 -8.44 -34.33 -10.00
CA CYS A 145 -9.28 -35.41 -10.51
C CYS A 145 -10.00 -34.95 -11.79
N SER A 146 -9.61 -35.46 -12.96
CA SER A 146 -10.26 -35.07 -14.22
C SER A 146 -10.17 -36.13 -15.32
N GLY A 147 -11.17 -36.18 -16.20
CA GLY A 147 -11.27 -37.15 -17.29
C GLY A 147 -12.52 -38.04 -17.20
N ASN A 148 -12.61 -39.02 -18.09
CA ASN A 148 -13.62 -40.08 -18.01
C ASN A 148 -13.10 -41.39 -18.65
N PRO A 149 -12.71 -42.42 -17.86
CA PRO A 149 -12.66 -42.44 -16.39
C PRO A 149 -11.78 -41.32 -15.82
N THR A 150 -12.06 -40.87 -14.59
CA THR A 150 -11.29 -39.78 -13.96
C THR A 150 -9.88 -40.25 -13.62
N GLU A 151 -8.89 -39.43 -13.92
CA GLU A 151 -7.49 -39.66 -13.60
C GLU A 151 -6.97 -38.50 -12.75
N CYS A 152 -5.97 -38.76 -11.91
CA CYS A 152 -5.18 -37.69 -11.29
C CYS A 152 -4.35 -37.01 -12.39
N LYS A 153 -4.55 -35.72 -12.60
CA LYS A 153 -3.77 -34.92 -13.55
C LYS A 153 -3.33 -33.64 -12.86
N GLU A 154 -2.10 -33.20 -13.07
CA GLU A 154 -1.61 -31.92 -12.53
C GLU A 154 -2.66 -30.80 -12.64
N ALA A 155 -2.87 -30.07 -11.54
CA ALA A 155 -3.93 -29.10 -11.42
C ALA A 155 -3.80 -27.99 -12.48
N SER A 156 -4.72 -27.98 -13.46
CA SER A 156 -4.69 -27.03 -14.57
C SER A 156 -5.06 -25.57 -14.21
N GLY A 157 -5.18 -25.24 -12.91
CA GLY A 157 -5.18 -23.87 -12.37
C GLY A 157 -3.78 -23.33 -12.05
N PHE A 158 -2.77 -24.20 -12.02
CA PHE A 158 -1.33 -23.88 -11.85
C PHE A 158 -0.55 -24.11 -13.14
N ALA A 159 -1.11 -23.74 -14.30
CA ALA A 159 -0.27 -23.64 -15.50
C ALA A 159 0.90 -22.70 -15.17
N ASP A 160 2.13 -23.21 -15.32
CA ASP A 160 3.38 -22.49 -15.06
C ASP A 160 3.72 -22.18 -13.58
N CYS A 161 3.45 -23.11 -12.63
CA CYS A 161 4.03 -23.03 -11.28
C CYS A 161 5.30 -23.89 -11.12
N GLU A 162 6.47 -23.26 -11.20
CA GLU A 162 7.80 -23.90 -11.09
C GLU A 162 8.03 -24.56 -9.71
N VAL A 163 7.51 -23.94 -8.65
CA VAL A 163 7.83 -24.32 -7.26
C VAL A 163 6.75 -25.15 -6.57
N CYS A 164 5.55 -25.28 -7.15
CA CYS A 164 4.41 -25.90 -6.47
C CYS A 164 4.60 -27.39 -6.16
N SER A 165 5.37 -28.13 -6.96
CA SER A 165 5.69 -29.55 -6.70
C SER A 165 6.52 -29.78 -5.44
N HIS A 166 7.01 -28.70 -4.81
CA HIS A 166 7.82 -28.72 -3.60
C HIS A 166 7.02 -28.31 -2.35
N ILE A 167 5.70 -28.06 -2.47
CA ILE A 167 4.81 -27.82 -1.35
C ILE A 167 4.57 -29.17 -0.64
N PRO A 168 4.90 -29.30 0.67
CA PRO A 168 4.66 -30.53 1.40
C PRO A 168 3.18 -30.84 1.58
N ASP A 169 2.81 -32.11 1.49
CA ASP A 169 1.51 -32.59 1.95
C ASP A 169 1.52 -32.71 3.48
N CYS A 170 0.72 -31.88 4.15
CA CYS A 170 0.62 -31.84 5.61
C CYS A 170 -0.75 -32.36 6.10
N SER A 171 -1.51 -33.10 5.28
CA SER A 171 -2.85 -33.58 5.65
C SER A 171 -2.88 -34.45 6.91
N ASP A 172 -1.78 -35.16 7.17
CA ASP A 172 -1.62 -36.08 8.32
C ASP A 172 -0.89 -35.44 9.51
N GLU A 173 -0.54 -34.15 9.42
CA GLU A 173 0.23 -33.42 10.44
C GLU A 173 -0.65 -32.42 11.21
N ASP A 174 -0.25 -32.08 12.43
CA ASP A 174 -0.99 -31.12 13.29
C ASP A 174 -0.80 -29.65 12.86
N GLN A 175 0.09 -29.37 11.90
CA GLN A 175 0.40 -28.02 11.42
C GLN A 175 0.84 -28.05 9.95
N VAL A 176 0.60 -26.93 9.25
CA VAL A 176 1.11 -26.68 7.90
C VAL A 176 2.57 -26.17 7.94
N THR A 177 3.21 -26.08 6.77
CA THR A 177 4.50 -25.38 6.68
C THR A 177 4.28 -23.88 6.88
N VAL A 178 5.02 -23.29 7.81
CA VAL A 178 4.97 -21.84 8.11
C VAL A 178 6.35 -21.23 7.93
N LEU A 179 6.47 -20.18 7.12
CA LEU A 179 7.70 -19.40 7.01
C LEU A 179 7.53 -18.10 7.80
N ARG A 180 8.25 -17.97 8.92
CA ARG A 180 8.24 -16.78 9.77
C ARG A 180 9.47 -15.92 9.51
N GLY A 181 9.27 -14.60 9.50
CA GLY A 181 10.38 -13.65 9.40
C GLY A 181 10.04 -12.28 10.00
N ARG A 182 10.95 -11.33 9.84
CA ARG A 182 10.77 -9.95 10.28
C ARG A 182 11.27 -8.97 9.21
N VAL A 183 10.39 -8.07 8.77
CA VAL A 183 10.71 -6.94 7.91
C VAL A 183 11.33 -5.83 8.74
N VAL A 184 12.53 -5.42 8.36
CA VAL A 184 13.30 -4.36 9.04
C VAL A 184 13.88 -3.38 8.03
N SER A 185 14.14 -2.15 8.49
CA SER A 185 14.99 -1.22 7.76
C SER A 185 16.43 -1.77 7.62
N PRO A 186 17.25 -1.30 6.66
CA PRO A 186 18.62 -1.77 6.51
C PRO A 186 19.54 -1.45 7.71
N GLY A 187 19.17 -0.53 8.59
CA GLY A 187 20.06 -0.03 9.65
C GLY A 187 21.32 0.64 9.09
N ARG A 188 22.22 1.08 9.96
CA ARG A 188 23.38 1.90 9.57
C ARG A 188 24.21 1.25 8.46
N ASP A 189 24.68 0.03 8.66
CA ASP A 189 25.37 -0.77 7.65
C ASP A 189 25.25 -2.27 7.95
N ASP A 190 25.88 -3.10 7.12
CA ASP A 190 25.80 -4.57 7.23
C ASP A 190 26.63 -5.13 8.40
N ASP A 191 27.58 -4.35 8.94
CA ASP A 191 28.40 -4.70 10.10
C ASP A 191 27.85 -4.10 11.42
N ASP A 192 27.05 -3.02 11.33
CA ASP A 192 26.41 -2.31 12.43
C ASP A 192 24.88 -2.23 12.23
N THR A 193 24.20 -3.15 12.91
CA THR A 193 22.73 -3.26 12.92
C THR A 193 22.01 -2.15 13.71
N ALA A 194 22.73 -1.18 14.27
CA ALA A 194 22.11 -0.01 14.87
C ALA A 194 21.13 0.66 13.89
N ASN A 195 20.08 1.29 14.43
CA ASN A 195 19.00 1.95 13.68
C ASN A 195 18.07 1.02 12.88
N GLN A 196 18.18 -0.30 13.05
CA GLN A 196 17.14 -1.19 12.55
C GLN A 196 15.85 -0.97 13.31
N VAL A 197 14.78 -0.73 12.56
CA VAL A 197 13.42 -0.64 13.07
C VAL A 197 12.53 -1.63 12.32
N GLY A 198 11.49 -2.13 12.99
CA GLY A 198 10.45 -2.92 12.35
C GLY A 198 9.72 -2.11 11.27
N ILE A 199 9.37 -2.74 10.16
CA ILE A 199 8.56 -2.10 9.12
C ILE A 199 7.13 -2.63 9.21
N PRO A 200 6.16 -1.82 9.65
CA PRO A 200 4.77 -2.21 9.72
C PRO A 200 4.15 -2.24 8.33
N ASN A 201 3.10 -3.04 8.17
CA ASN A 201 2.24 -3.07 6.97
C ASN A 201 3.00 -3.34 5.66
N ALA A 202 4.14 -4.03 5.74
CA ALA A 202 4.88 -4.48 4.56
C ALA A 202 4.29 -5.78 4.04
N VAL A 203 4.03 -5.84 2.74
CA VAL A 203 3.59 -7.07 2.08
C VAL A 203 4.82 -7.92 1.79
N VAL A 204 4.82 -9.15 2.32
CA VAL A 204 5.85 -10.16 2.07
C VAL A 204 5.23 -11.32 1.33
N TYR A 205 5.84 -11.77 0.24
CA TYR A 205 5.26 -12.81 -0.58
C TYR A 205 6.27 -13.66 -1.34
N LEU A 206 5.84 -14.87 -1.69
CA LEU A 206 6.54 -15.81 -2.57
C LEU A 206 5.85 -15.84 -3.93
N LEU A 207 6.63 -15.97 -4.99
CA LEU A 207 6.10 -16.21 -6.33
C LEU A 207 6.05 -17.70 -6.67
N ARG A 208 5.20 -18.05 -7.65
CA ARG A 208 5.13 -19.36 -8.28
C ARG A 208 6.33 -19.69 -9.18
N THR A 209 7.20 -18.71 -9.40
CA THR A 209 8.34 -18.69 -10.31
C THR A 209 9.56 -18.16 -9.57
N THR A 210 10.76 -18.54 -10.02
CA THR A 210 12.01 -17.94 -9.53
C THR A 210 12.52 -16.81 -10.43
N ASP A 211 11.83 -16.52 -11.55
CA ASP A 211 12.19 -15.47 -12.49
C ASP A 211 11.77 -14.09 -11.96
N VAL A 212 12.75 -13.20 -11.82
CA VAL A 212 12.54 -11.80 -11.43
C VAL A 212 11.83 -10.99 -12.50
N GLY A 213 11.85 -11.44 -13.75
CA GLY A 213 11.15 -10.82 -14.88
C GLY A 213 9.63 -10.87 -14.75
N ASP A 214 9.10 -11.77 -13.93
CA ASP A 214 7.66 -11.92 -13.69
C ASP A 214 7.12 -10.92 -12.64
N LEU A 215 7.99 -10.12 -12.02
CA LEU A 215 7.59 -9.06 -11.11
C LEU A 215 7.07 -7.84 -11.87
N PRO A 216 5.90 -7.29 -11.47
CA PRO A 216 5.34 -6.12 -12.12
C PRO A 216 6.27 -4.89 -11.95
N ALA A 217 6.23 -3.99 -12.92
CA ALA A 217 6.97 -2.74 -12.83
C ALA A 217 6.32 -1.82 -11.78
N ILE A 218 7.14 -1.14 -10.98
CA ILE A 218 6.64 -0.11 -10.05
C ILE A 218 6.78 1.24 -10.75
N PRO A 219 5.67 1.94 -11.05
CA PRO A 219 5.73 3.25 -11.69
C PRO A 219 6.34 4.28 -10.73
N ARG A 220 7.17 5.17 -11.28
CA ARG A 220 7.78 6.29 -10.54
C ARG A 220 6.95 7.55 -10.73
N GLY A 221 6.72 8.28 -9.65
CA GLY A 221 5.90 9.47 -9.64
C GLY A 221 4.41 9.17 -9.88
N LEU A 222 3.65 10.24 -10.09
CA LEU A 222 2.30 10.15 -10.59
C LEU A 222 2.33 9.86 -12.11
N PRO A 223 1.49 8.95 -12.62
CA PRO A 223 1.32 8.73 -14.05
C PRO A 223 1.03 10.02 -14.83
N ASP A 224 1.36 10.03 -16.12
CA ASP A 224 1.06 11.16 -16.99
C ASP A 224 -0.45 11.43 -17.10
N GLY A 225 -0.81 12.72 -17.19
CA GLY A 225 -2.19 13.20 -17.32
C GLY A 225 -2.77 13.79 -16.03
N ASP A 226 -3.99 14.32 -16.13
CA ASP A 226 -4.64 15.09 -15.07
C ASP A 226 -5.67 14.26 -14.27
N GLY A 227 -5.52 12.93 -14.27
CA GLY A 227 -6.39 12.02 -13.54
C GLY A 227 -5.88 11.71 -12.13
N GLN A 228 -6.78 11.22 -11.26
CA GLN A 228 -6.38 10.55 -10.04
C GLN A 228 -5.61 9.26 -10.38
N SER A 229 -4.56 8.99 -9.61
CA SER A 229 -3.71 7.81 -9.66
C SER A 229 -3.60 7.26 -8.24
N CYS A 230 -4.61 6.50 -7.86
CA CYS A 230 -4.76 5.99 -6.51
C CYS A 230 -3.90 4.73 -6.33
N ASP A 231 -2.95 4.76 -5.40
CA ASP A 231 -2.20 3.57 -4.99
C ASP A 231 -3.03 2.84 -3.92
N ARG A 232 -4.07 2.13 -4.36
CA ARG A 232 -4.99 1.42 -3.46
C ARG A 232 -4.48 0.05 -3.12
N CYS A 233 -4.87 -0.42 -1.95
CA CYS A 233 -4.45 -1.72 -1.47
C CYS A 233 -4.99 -2.87 -2.34
N ASP A 234 -6.24 -2.75 -2.82
CA ASP A 234 -6.87 -3.75 -3.68
C ASP A 234 -6.36 -3.75 -5.14
N ASP A 235 -5.72 -2.66 -5.56
CA ASP A 235 -5.19 -2.48 -6.92
C ASP A 235 -3.72 -2.92 -7.04
N GLN A 236 -3.13 -3.49 -5.99
CA GLN A 236 -1.72 -3.91 -6.00
C GLN A 236 -1.53 -5.16 -6.85
N GLU A 237 -0.68 -5.07 -7.87
CA GLU A 237 -0.22 -6.22 -8.63
C GLU A 237 1.05 -6.81 -8.01
N PHE A 238 1.05 -8.12 -7.76
CA PHE A 238 2.18 -8.84 -7.16
C PHE A 238 2.87 -9.81 -8.12
N GLY A 239 2.38 -9.93 -9.37
CA GLY A 239 2.84 -10.93 -10.33
C GLY A 239 2.21 -12.30 -10.06
N PRO A 240 2.88 -13.41 -10.41
CA PRO A 240 2.38 -14.77 -10.18
C PRO A 240 2.54 -15.18 -8.70
N LEU A 241 1.76 -14.53 -7.82
CA LEU A 241 1.73 -14.76 -6.38
C LEU A 241 1.46 -16.24 -6.04
N LEU A 242 2.27 -16.82 -5.15
CA LEU A 242 2.01 -18.12 -4.56
C LEU A 242 1.33 -17.97 -3.20
N VAL A 243 1.96 -17.21 -2.30
CA VAL A 243 1.47 -16.93 -0.95
C VAL A 243 2.02 -15.59 -0.48
N GLY A 244 1.25 -14.86 0.32
CA GLY A 244 1.65 -13.57 0.86
C GLY A 244 1.08 -13.30 2.25
N ALA A 245 1.70 -12.39 2.97
CA ALA A 245 1.27 -11.91 4.27
C ALA A 245 1.63 -10.42 4.42
N VAL A 246 1.03 -9.77 5.42
CA VAL A 246 1.35 -8.41 5.81
C VAL A 246 2.07 -8.45 7.15
N SER A 247 3.15 -7.68 7.30
CA SER A 247 3.86 -7.58 8.55
C SER A 247 3.07 -6.82 9.62
N ASP A 248 3.16 -7.30 10.85
CA ASP A 248 2.58 -6.64 12.02
C ASP A 248 3.31 -5.31 12.36
N ALA A 249 2.84 -4.63 13.40
CA ALA A 249 3.43 -3.38 13.87
C ALA A 249 4.92 -3.50 14.24
N SER A 250 5.42 -4.69 14.61
CA SER A 250 6.84 -4.92 14.93
C SER A 250 7.66 -5.36 13.71
N GLY A 251 7.00 -5.56 12.56
CA GLY A 251 7.57 -6.07 11.32
C GLY A 251 7.53 -7.59 11.15
N TYR A 252 6.96 -8.37 12.07
CA TYR A 252 6.90 -9.82 11.93
C TYR A 252 5.81 -10.26 10.95
N PHE A 253 6.06 -11.33 10.21
CA PHE A 253 5.10 -11.91 9.27
C PHE A 253 5.18 -13.44 9.28
N GLU A 254 4.10 -14.09 8.85
CA GLU A 254 4.01 -15.55 8.69
C GLU A 254 3.36 -15.87 7.35
N LEU A 255 4.03 -16.67 6.52
CA LEU A 255 3.46 -17.26 5.32
C LEU A 255 3.09 -18.71 5.63
N GLU A 256 1.86 -19.11 5.37
CA GLU A 256 1.33 -20.42 5.78
C GLU A 256 0.85 -21.24 4.58
N GLU A 257 0.74 -22.56 4.76
CA GLU A 257 0.12 -23.53 3.85
C GLU A 257 0.88 -23.79 2.54
N TYR A 258 1.14 -22.76 1.73
CA TYR A 258 1.70 -22.89 0.38
C TYR A 258 3.20 -22.57 0.31
N VAL A 259 3.95 -22.91 1.35
CA VAL A 259 5.41 -22.67 1.43
C VAL A 259 6.16 -23.89 0.89
N PRO A 260 6.84 -23.80 -0.27
CA PRO A 260 7.61 -24.94 -0.78
C PRO A 260 8.93 -25.13 -0.03
N VAL A 261 9.43 -26.36 0.01
CA VAL A 261 10.68 -26.74 0.70
C VAL A 261 11.67 -27.40 -0.26
N ASP A 262 12.96 -27.38 0.07
CA ASP A 262 14.03 -28.00 -0.73
C ASP A 262 14.13 -27.47 -2.18
N THR A 263 13.67 -26.24 -2.40
CA THR A 263 13.79 -25.54 -3.68
C THR A 263 14.14 -24.07 -3.45
N GLU A 264 14.67 -23.44 -4.49
CA GLU A 264 14.91 -22.00 -4.48
C GLU A 264 13.58 -21.26 -4.66
N LEU A 265 13.36 -20.23 -3.85
CA LEU A 265 12.16 -19.40 -3.87
C LEU A 265 12.53 -17.94 -4.04
N LEU A 266 11.70 -17.18 -4.74
CA LEU A 266 11.82 -15.73 -4.82
C LEU A 266 10.94 -15.08 -3.75
N LEU A 267 11.56 -14.67 -2.64
CA LEU A 267 10.92 -13.88 -1.57
C LEU A 267 10.96 -12.40 -1.95
N VAL A 268 9.80 -11.75 -1.89
CA VAL A 268 9.67 -10.32 -2.18
C VAL A 268 9.08 -9.60 -0.99
N VAL A 269 9.72 -8.51 -0.61
CA VAL A 269 9.25 -7.58 0.41
C VAL A 269 8.89 -6.27 -0.28
N LYS A 270 7.66 -5.79 -0.05
CA LYS A 270 7.14 -4.53 -0.56
C LYS A 270 6.52 -3.70 0.56
N ALA A 271 7.08 -2.53 0.83
CA ALA A 271 6.50 -1.55 1.77
C ALA A 271 6.24 -0.25 1.00
N GLY A 272 4.97 0.03 0.69
CA GLY A 272 4.63 1.07 -0.27
C GLY A 272 5.30 0.81 -1.62
N LYS A 273 6.09 1.76 -2.11
CA LYS A 273 6.92 1.58 -3.32
C LYS A 273 8.33 1.08 -3.05
N PHE A 274 8.76 0.85 -1.80
CA PHE A 274 9.99 0.09 -1.58
C PHE A 274 9.76 -1.36 -2.00
N ARG A 275 10.69 -1.94 -2.76
CA ARG A 275 10.69 -3.37 -3.08
C ARG A 275 12.10 -3.93 -3.00
N ARG A 276 12.22 -5.12 -2.42
CA ARG A 276 13.42 -5.95 -2.51
C ARG A 276 13.03 -7.40 -2.74
N ALA A 277 13.66 -8.03 -3.73
CA ALA A 277 13.52 -9.46 -3.98
C ALA A 277 14.83 -10.19 -3.64
N ALA A 278 14.72 -11.34 -2.99
CA ALA A 278 15.86 -12.18 -2.60
C ALA A 278 15.53 -13.66 -2.81
N LYS A 279 16.55 -14.44 -3.15
CA LYS A 279 16.45 -15.90 -3.22
C LYS A 279 16.61 -16.49 -1.82
N ILE A 280 15.70 -17.38 -1.45
CA ILE A 280 15.76 -18.16 -0.20
C ILE A 280 15.55 -19.65 -0.50
N THR A 281 15.85 -20.49 0.47
CA THR A 281 15.51 -21.91 0.46
C THR A 281 15.00 -22.30 1.83
N VAL A 282 13.84 -22.94 1.89
CA VAL A 282 13.31 -23.53 3.12
C VAL A 282 13.82 -24.97 3.21
N PRO A 283 14.45 -25.41 4.31
CA PRO A 283 14.97 -26.77 4.43
C PRO A 283 13.86 -27.83 4.33
N ALA A 284 14.12 -28.96 3.66
CA ALA A 284 13.22 -30.13 3.68
C ALA A 284 12.86 -30.61 5.10
N SER A 285 13.75 -30.41 6.09
CA SER A 285 13.50 -30.79 7.48
C SER A 285 12.35 -30.03 8.14
N ASP A 286 11.98 -28.89 7.57
CA ASP A 286 11.01 -27.94 8.09
C ASP A 286 9.65 -28.08 7.40
N ALA A 287 9.49 -29.08 6.52
CA ALA A 287 8.19 -29.48 5.99
C ALA A 287 7.18 -29.72 7.12
N CYS A 288 5.98 -29.14 6.98
CA CYS A 288 4.89 -29.20 7.95
C CYS A 288 5.29 -28.72 9.35
N LYS A 289 6.16 -27.70 9.40
CA LYS A 289 6.64 -27.02 10.62
C LYS A 289 6.86 -25.55 10.35
N THR A 290 7.11 -24.79 11.41
CA THR A 290 7.64 -23.43 11.31
C THR A 290 9.12 -23.45 10.95
N SER A 291 9.47 -22.80 9.84
CA SER A 291 10.83 -22.43 9.47
C SER A 291 11.05 -20.94 9.77
N GLU A 292 12.16 -20.62 10.42
CA GLU A 292 12.49 -19.26 10.86
C GLU A 292 13.54 -18.64 9.93
N LEU A 293 13.20 -17.54 9.28
CA LEU A 293 14.17 -16.74 8.52
C LEU A 293 15.12 -16.00 9.47
N PRO A 294 16.39 -15.79 9.07
CA PRO A 294 17.27 -14.90 9.82
C PRO A 294 16.63 -13.51 9.94
N THR A 295 16.56 -12.96 11.15
CA THR A 295 15.99 -11.62 11.40
C THR A 295 17.05 -10.54 11.56
N ALA A 296 18.31 -10.92 11.79
CA ALA A 296 19.44 -10.00 11.95
C ALA A 296 20.19 -9.78 10.61
N LEU A 297 20.75 -8.59 10.44
CA LEU A 297 21.60 -8.26 9.28
C LEU A 297 23.04 -8.77 9.43
N PRO A 298 23.74 -8.97 8.29
CA PRO A 298 23.27 -8.82 6.90
C PRO A 298 22.45 -10.00 6.37
N GLY A 299 22.23 -11.02 7.20
CA GLY A 299 21.60 -12.28 6.78
C GLY A 299 20.08 -12.24 6.59
N ASN A 300 19.38 -11.17 6.98
CA ASN A 300 17.92 -11.09 6.85
C ASN A 300 17.50 -10.90 5.38
N PRO A 301 16.83 -11.89 4.76
CA PRO A 301 16.38 -11.77 3.38
C PRO A 301 15.16 -10.86 3.23
N ALA A 302 14.43 -10.59 4.32
CA ALA A 302 13.17 -9.86 4.35
C ALA A 302 13.30 -8.37 4.74
N ARG A 303 14.48 -7.76 4.58
CA ARG A 303 14.69 -6.32 4.85
C ARG A 303 14.30 -5.42 3.67
N LEU A 304 14.10 -4.13 3.92
CA LEU A 304 14.04 -3.12 2.88
C LEU A 304 15.41 -2.93 2.18
N PRO A 305 15.45 -2.40 0.94
CA PRO A 305 16.70 -2.19 0.23
C PRO A 305 17.50 -1.01 0.82
N ARG A 306 18.83 -1.19 0.91
CA ARG A 306 19.83 -0.18 1.27
C ARG A 306 20.14 0.74 0.09
N ASP A 307 20.27 0.16 -1.09
CA ASP A 307 20.56 0.84 -2.35
C ASP A 307 19.96 0.08 -3.54
N LEU A 308 20.19 0.56 -4.77
CA LEU A 308 19.60 -0.02 -5.98
C LEU A 308 20.21 -1.37 -6.40
N ASP A 309 21.36 -1.75 -5.83
CA ASP A 309 22.05 -3.02 -6.09
C ASP A 309 21.76 -4.06 -4.98
N ASP A 310 21.00 -3.69 -3.96
CA ASP A 310 20.70 -4.52 -2.79
C ASP A 310 19.50 -5.44 -3.01
N GLY A 311 19.69 -6.46 -3.84
CA GLY A 311 18.70 -7.50 -4.12
C GLY A 311 18.62 -7.81 -5.62
N LEU A 312 17.68 -8.68 -5.99
CA LEU A 312 17.53 -9.12 -7.37
C LEU A 312 16.56 -8.25 -8.18
N ALA A 313 15.60 -7.62 -7.51
CA ALA A 313 14.65 -6.69 -8.11
C ALA A 313 14.31 -5.59 -7.09
N VAL A 314 15.04 -4.48 -7.18
CA VAL A 314 14.98 -3.39 -6.21
C VAL A 314 14.14 -2.22 -6.72
N ASN A 315 13.35 -1.62 -5.83
CA ASN A 315 12.79 -0.29 -6.05
C ASN A 315 12.90 0.53 -4.75
N ILE A 316 13.32 1.79 -4.89
CA ILE A 316 13.26 2.81 -3.83
C ILE A 316 12.34 3.91 -4.36
N PRO A 317 11.33 4.36 -3.60
CA PRO A 317 10.44 5.43 -4.03
C PRO A 317 11.21 6.67 -4.43
N ARG A 318 10.76 7.34 -5.50
CA ARG A 318 11.34 8.61 -5.90
C ARG A 318 10.87 9.70 -4.94
N MET A 319 11.77 10.23 -4.13
CA MET A 319 11.47 11.15 -3.05
C MET A 319 12.09 12.52 -3.30
N ALA A 320 11.34 13.59 -3.04
CA ALA A 320 11.88 14.94 -2.93
C ALA A 320 11.94 15.34 -1.47
N VAL A 321 13.14 15.60 -0.93
CA VAL A 321 13.35 16.06 0.44
C VAL A 321 13.83 17.50 0.39
N SER A 322 13.03 18.44 0.88
CA SER A 322 13.51 19.79 1.17
C SER A 322 14.25 19.78 2.50
N THR A 323 15.49 20.25 2.52
CA THR A 323 16.23 20.41 3.78
C THR A 323 15.64 21.54 4.62
N GLY A 324 15.67 21.34 5.93
CA GLY A 324 15.23 22.32 6.91
C GLY A 324 16.35 23.23 7.37
N ARG A 325 15.93 24.32 8.02
CA ARG A 325 16.84 25.13 8.83
C ARG A 325 17.23 24.42 10.14
N ILE A 326 16.33 23.60 10.66
CA ILE A 326 16.47 22.90 11.95
C ILE A 326 16.25 21.39 11.77
N ASP A 327 15.29 21.00 10.93
CA ASP A 327 15.02 19.61 10.60
C ASP A 327 15.97 19.09 9.52
N ALA A 328 16.26 17.80 9.56
CA ALA A 328 17.05 17.10 8.55
C ALA A 328 16.45 15.70 8.28
N MET A 329 15.34 15.63 7.54
CA MET A 329 14.68 14.34 7.23
C MET A 329 15.54 13.47 6.31
N GLU A 330 16.43 14.05 5.53
CA GLU A 330 17.47 13.33 4.79
C GLU A 330 18.31 12.46 5.73
N CYS A 331 18.55 12.91 6.97
CA CYS A 331 19.27 12.13 7.96
C CYS A 331 18.43 10.99 8.53
N VAL A 332 17.12 11.12 8.62
CA VAL A 332 16.24 10.01 9.04
C VAL A 332 16.30 8.89 8.01
N PHE A 333 16.20 9.21 6.72
CA PHE A 333 16.35 8.24 5.63
C PHE A 333 17.74 7.60 5.59
N HIS A 334 18.79 8.38 5.80
CA HIS A 334 20.15 7.84 5.85
C HIS A 334 20.36 6.94 7.07
N LYS A 335 19.92 7.37 8.25
CA LYS A 335 20.07 6.62 9.51
C LYS A 335 19.25 5.35 9.54
N MET A 336 18.05 5.31 8.93
CA MET A 336 17.30 4.05 8.79
C MET A 336 18.01 3.04 7.87
N GLY A 337 18.96 3.50 7.06
CA GLY A 337 19.89 2.64 6.34
C GLY A 337 19.96 2.81 4.83
N LEU A 338 19.37 3.85 4.24
CA LEU A 338 19.61 4.15 2.83
C LEU A 338 21.05 4.63 2.63
N SER A 339 21.77 4.02 1.69
CA SER A 339 23.15 4.41 1.41
C SER A 339 23.21 5.83 0.86
N ALA A 340 24.34 6.52 1.05
CA ALA A 340 24.51 7.87 0.49
C ALA A 340 24.37 7.89 -1.05
N ASP A 341 24.67 6.76 -1.70
CA ASP A 341 24.66 6.62 -3.17
C ASP A 341 23.26 6.68 -3.78
N VAL A 342 22.19 6.53 -2.98
CA VAL A 342 20.82 6.72 -3.47
C VAL A 342 20.30 8.15 -3.32
N PHE A 343 21.11 9.05 -2.74
CA PHE A 343 20.81 10.47 -2.64
C PHE A 343 21.53 11.22 -3.74
N GLY A 344 20.83 12.17 -4.34
CA GLY A 344 21.37 13.11 -5.31
C GLY A 344 20.62 14.43 -5.20
N GLY A 345 20.97 15.39 -6.04
CA GLY A 345 20.12 16.56 -6.19
C GLY A 345 19.19 16.46 -7.40
N PRO A 346 18.43 17.53 -7.67
CA PRO A 346 17.44 17.55 -8.73
C PRO A 346 18.07 17.28 -10.10
N GLY A 347 17.40 16.45 -10.91
CA GLY A 347 17.85 16.11 -12.27
C GLY A 347 18.82 14.93 -12.35
N THR A 348 19.24 14.36 -11.22
CA THR A 348 19.96 13.07 -11.19
C THR A 348 18.99 11.90 -11.42
N ASP A 349 19.55 10.71 -11.65
CA ASP A 349 18.80 9.44 -11.73
C ASP A 349 18.58 8.78 -10.36
N LYS A 350 19.08 9.42 -9.30
CA LYS A 350 18.97 8.96 -7.92
C LYS A 350 17.51 8.98 -7.45
N PRO A 351 17.08 8.02 -6.62
CA PRO A 351 15.70 7.99 -6.14
C PRO A 351 15.42 9.08 -5.11
N VAL A 352 16.38 9.47 -4.26
CA VAL A 352 16.16 10.52 -3.25
C VAL A 352 16.82 11.82 -3.68
N HIS A 353 16.00 12.82 -4.00
CA HIS A 353 16.46 14.15 -4.38
C HIS A 353 16.43 15.12 -3.20
N ILE A 354 17.59 15.66 -2.85
CA ILE A 354 17.72 16.68 -1.82
C ILE A 354 17.59 18.07 -2.46
N TYR A 355 16.56 18.80 -2.04
CA TYR A 355 16.29 20.19 -2.37
C TYR A 355 16.72 21.08 -1.21
N HIS A 356 17.33 22.21 -1.55
CA HIS A 356 17.84 23.13 -0.54
C HIS A 356 16.72 24.06 -0.04
N GLY A 357 16.44 24.10 1.27
CA GLY A 357 15.45 25.01 1.87
C GLY A 357 15.86 26.49 1.83
N ALA A 358 15.00 27.38 1.33
CA ALA A 358 15.33 28.79 1.17
C ALA A 358 15.02 29.63 2.43
N ASN A 359 15.91 30.54 2.82
CA ASN A 359 15.60 31.66 3.72
C ASN A 359 15.48 32.98 2.93
N THR A 360 14.93 34.04 3.54
CA THR A 360 14.76 35.40 2.93
C THR A 360 16.02 36.02 2.32
N SER A 361 17.19 35.42 2.50
CA SER A 361 18.47 35.94 2.04
C SER A 361 19.03 35.23 0.80
N ASP A 362 18.26 34.34 0.15
CA ASP A 362 18.73 33.43 -0.91
C ASP A 362 19.97 32.62 -0.46
N ARG A 363 20.10 32.41 0.85
CA ARG A 363 21.21 31.67 1.44
C ARG A 363 20.77 30.24 1.72
N PRO A 364 21.62 29.25 1.42
CA PRO A 364 21.30 27.87 1.73
C PRO A 364 21.13 27.68 3.26
N ALA A 365 19.93 27.37 3.74
CA ALA A 365 19.68 26.75 5.04
C ALA A 365 20.06 25.25 5.09
N GLY A 366 21.18 24.90 5.73
CA GLY A 366 21.52 23.52 6.17
C GLY A 366 21.78 22.47 5.07
N GLY A 367 22.72 21.55 5.30
CA GLY A 367 22.89 20.30 4.53
C GLY A 367 23.09 20.46 3.03
N ALA A 368 24.32 20.75 2.57
CA ALA A 368 24.60 20.76 1.12
C ALA A 368 24.99 19.36 0.60
N TRP A 369 24.63 19.11 -0.66
CA TRP A 369 24.92 17.99 -1.58
C TRP A 369 25.82 16.81 -1.14
N PRO A 370 25.45 15.55 -1.49
CA PRO A 370 26.35 14.40 -1.37
C PRO A 370 27.64 14.59 -2.16
N LEU A 371 28.74 14.07 -1.60
CA LEU A 371 30.06 14.00 -2.22
C LEU A 371 30.11 12.90 -3.30
N ASP A 372 29.35 13.02 -4.38
CA ASP A 372 29.61 12.16 -5.54
C ASP A 372 30.88 12.68 -6.24
N ASP A 373 32.01 12.01 -5.98
CA ASP A 373 33.34 12.04 -6.64
C ASP A 373 33.90 13.40 -7.14
N THR A 374 33.45 14.50 -6.55
CA THR A 374 33.86 15.85 -6.96
C THR A 374 34.98 16.43 -6.08
N SER A 375 35.25 15.88 -4.90
CA SER A 375 36.21 16.53 -3.98
C SER A 375 37.68 16.30 -4.37
N ALA A 376 38.05 15.08 -4.78
CA ALA A 376 39.42 14.77 -5.21
C ALA A 376 39.75 15.41 -6.57
N SER A 377 38.78 15.43 -7.49
CA SER A 377 38.89 16.05 -8.81
C SER A 377 38.85 17.59 -8.75
N CYS A 378 38.02 18.19 -7.88
CA CYS A 378 38.00 19.65 -7.68
C CYS A 378 39.24 20.17 -6.95
N ALA A 379 39.75 19.46 -5.94
CA ALA A 379 40.97 19.84 -5.24
C ALA A 379 42.22 19.62 -6.11
N ALA A 380 42.34 18.50 -6.82
CA ALA A 380 43.44 18.26 -7.75
C ALA A 380 43.41 19.23 -8.95
N CYS A 381 42.22 19.64 -9.42
CA CYS A 381 42.09 20.65 -10.46
C CYS A 381 42.36 22.08 -9.94
N ASP A 382 41.97 22.41 -8.70
CA ASP A 382 42.35 23.67 -8.02
C ASP A 382 43.88 23.73 -7.78
N ASP A 383 44.54 22.62 -7.40
CA ASP A 383 45.99 22.53 -7.21
C ASP A 383 46.77 22.62 -8.54
N CYS A 384 46.31 21.95 -9.61
CA CYS A 384 46.88 22.12 -10.96
C CYS A 384 46.68 23.55 -11.52
N SER A 385 45.74 24.34 -10.97
CA SER A 385 45.40 25.71 -11.39
C SER A 385 46.09 26.79 -10.55
N ASN A 386 46.36 26.52 -9.26
CA ASN A 386 46.95 27.48 -8.32
C ASN A 386 48.47 27.36 -8.13
N GLY A 387 49.16 26.39 -8.74
CA GLY A 387 50.63 26.35 -8.75
C GLY A 387 51.24 25.44 -9.83
N THR A 388 52.16 25.98 -10.65
CA THR A 388 53.12 25.33 -11.59
C THR A 388 52.71 24.06 -12.40
N GLY A 389 51.43 23.68 -12.44
CA GLY A 389 50.95 22.47 -13.09
C GLY A 389 51.18 22.49 -14.60
N THR A 390 51.74 21.40 -15.12
CA THR A 390 51.94 21.18 -16.56
C THR A 390 50.59 20.99 -17.25
N ASN A 391 50.54 21.18 -18.58
CA ASN A 391 49.32 20.88 -19.34
C ASN A 391 48.86 19.43 -19.14
N THR A 392 49.78 18.50 -18.87
CA THR A 392 49.49 17.10 -18.55
C THR A 392 48.70 16.89 -17.26
N CYS A 393 49.04 17.59 -16.16
CA CYS A 393 48.28 17.59 -14.89
C CYS A 393 46.79 17.92 -15.13
N ARG A 394 46.56 18.95 -15.94
CA ARG A 394 45.22 19.42 -16.30
C ARG A 394 44.51 18.51 -17.30
N THR A 395 45.25 17.78 -18.14
CA THR A 395 44.68 16.79 -19.07
C THR A 395 44.26 15.52 -18.34
N GLU A 396 45.04 15.05 -17.36
CA GLU A 396 44.76 13.85 -16.57
C GLU A 396 43.68 14.07 -15.50
N HIS A 397 43.64 15.23 -14.85
CA HIS A 397 42.73 15.50 -13.72
C HIS A 397 41.56 16.46 -14.02
N CYS A 398 41.60 17.18 -15.15
CA CYS A 398 40.53 18.11 -15.56
C CYS A 398 39.99 17.82 -17.00
N GLY A 399 40.22 16.61 -17.54
CA GLY A 399 39.51 16.12 -18.73
C GLY A 399 39.97 16.66 -20.10
N GLY A 400 41.13 17.32 -20.22
CA GLY A 400 41.83 17.53 -21.49
C GLY A 400 41.08 18.24 -22.62
N GLY A 401 41.19 19.57 -22.71
CA GLY A 401 40.62 20.36 -23.81
C GLY A 401 40.83 21.85 -23.56
N SER A 402 40.47 22.71 -24.50
CA SER A 402 40.72 24.16 -24.44
C SER A 402 40.05 24.87 -23.26
N GLN A 403 40.39 26.15 -22.99
CA GLN A 403 39.80 26.94 -21.89
C GLN A 403 38.27 27.13 -22.01
N ALA A 404 37.69 26.92 -23.20
CA ALA A 404 36.25 26.93 -23.40
C ALA A 404 35.59 25.61 -22.97
N ASP A 405 36.27 24.48 -23.16
CA ASP A 405 35.82 23.16 -22.68
C ASP A 405 35.90 23.07 -21.14
N LYS A 406 36.80 23.86 -20.53
CA LYS A 406 36.91 24.03 -19.06
C LYS A 406 35.67 24.63 -18.40
N PHE A 407 34.93 25.51 -19.07
CA PHE A 407 33.76 26.16 -18.46
C PHE A 407 32.54 25.25 -18.47
N ALA A 408 32.41 24.38 -19.48
CA ALA A 408 31.31 23.43 -19.62
C ALA A 408 31.38 22.29 -18.59
N PHE A 409 32.58 21.78 -18.29
CA PHE A 409 32.76 20.72 -17.28
C PHE A 409 32.61 21.25 -15.84
N LEU A 410 33.04 22.49 -15.58
CA LEU A 410 32.86 23.16 -14.27
C LEU A 410 31.40 23.63 -14.04
N SER A 411 30.65 23.94 -15.10
CA SER A 411 29.28 24.46 -14.98
C SER A 411 28.24 23.43 -14.59
N GLU A 412 28.52 22.13 -14.70
CA GLU A 412 27.55 21.10 -14.32
C GLU A 412 27.71 20.63 -12.87
N ASN A 413 28.92 20.77 -12.26
CA ASN A 413 29.20 20.22 -10.91
C ASN A 413 29.82 21.21 -9.88
N CYS A 414 30.12 22.48 -10.22
CA CYS A 414 30.66 23.49 -9.27
C CYS A 414 29.68 24.63 -8.91
N VAL A 415 28.45 24.58 -9.41
CA VAL A 415 27.45 25.67 -9.31
C VAL A 415 27.23 26.10 -7.86
N ALA A 416 27.09 25.17 -6.91
CA ALA A 416 26.84 25.47 -5.50
C ALA A 416 27.94 26.33 -4.82
N ARG A 417 29.21 26.23 -5.24
CA ARG A 417 30.31 27.05 -4.70
C ARG A 417 30.28 28.46 -5.30
N SER A 418 30.06 28.57 -6.60
CA SER A 418 29.91 29.85 -7.33
C SER A 418 28.71 30.64 -6.81
N CYS A 419 27.61 29.96 -6.55
CA CYS A 419 26.38 30.54 -6.00
C CYS A 419 26.54 31.05 -4.56
N ARG A 420 27.26 30.30 -3.70
CA ARG A 420 27.62 30.74 -2.34
C ARG A 420 28.55 31.95 -2.34
N SER A 421 29.59 31.94 -3.18
CA SER A 421 30.50 33.08 -3.32
C SER A 421 29.78 34.32 -3.84
N CYS A 422 28.82 34.14 -4.75
CA CYS A 422 28.00 35.22 -5.27
C CYS A 422 27.04 35.81 -4.20
N SER A 423 26.33 34.95 -3.44
CA SER A 423 25.40 35.40 -2.40
C SER A 423 26.10 36.08 -1.22
N ALA A 424 27.35 35.72 -0.92
CA ALA A 424 28.18 36.36 0.11
C ALA A 424 28.55 37.82 -0.19
N CYS A 425 28.42 38.28 -1.44
CA CYS A 425 28.84 39.63 -1.84
C CYS A 425 27.93 40.77 -1.35
N GLY A 426 26.79 40.45 -0.73
CA GLY A 426 25.87 41.45 -0.16
C GLY A 426 25.17 42.34 -1.20
N THR A 427 24.15 43.09 -0.78
CA THR A 427 23.40 44.04 -1.62
C THR A 427 23.96 45.46 -1.57
N GLY A 428 24.89 45.73 -0.66
CA GLY A 428 25.44 47.06 -0.43
C GLY A 428 26.17 47.61 -1.66
N ASN A 429 26.23 48.94 -1.75
CA ASN A 429 26.86 49.63 -2.88
C ASN A 429 28.32 50.04 -2.62
N THR A 430 28.97 49.39 -1.64
CA THR A 430 30.39 49.63 -1.35
C THR A 430 31.25 49.08 -2.47
N THR A 431 32.42 49.67 -2.68
CA THR A 431 33.40 49.20 -3.67
C THR A 431 33.76 47.73 -3.43
N SER A 432 33.87 47.29 -2.17
CA SER A 432 34.14 45.90 -1.82
C SER A 432 33.01 44.95 -2.24
N ALA A 433 31.74 45.34 -2.04
CA ALA A 433 30.59 44.55 -2.45
C ALA A 433 30.43 44.49 -3.98
N GLN A 434 30.67 45.61 -4.67
CA GLN A 434 30.67 45.68 -6.14
C GLN A 434 31.78 44.82 -6.75
N ASN A 435 32.99 44.87 -6.19
CA ASN A 435 34.12 44.05 -6.64
C ASN A 435 33.89 42.57 -6.37
N CYS A 436 33.29 42.23 -5.22
CA CYS A 436 32.89 40.86 -4.92
C CYS A 436 31.88 40.34 -5.95
N ARG A 437 30.81 41.11 -6.25
CA ARG A 437 29.80 40.69 -7.24
C ARG A 437 30.42 40.57 -8.64
N ALA A 438 31.30 41.50 -9.02
CA ALA A 438 31.99 41.41 -10.30
C ALA A 438 32.84 40.14 -10.43
N ALA A 439 33.47 39.71 -9.33
CA ALA A 439 34.30 38.51 -9.29
C ALA A 439 33.49 37.20 -9.25
N ASN A 440 32.34 37.20 -8.58
CA ASN A 440 31.63 35.95 -8.25
C ASN A 440 30.27 35.79 -8.94
N CYS A 441 29.70 36.86 -9.51
CA CYS A 441 28.32 36.90 -10.03
C CYS A 441 28.22 37.35 -11.49
N GLY A 442 29.34 37.50 -12.20
CA GLY A 442 29.33 37.97 -13.59
C GLY A 442 28.96 39.46 -13.77
N GLY A 443 28.87 40.25 -12.69
CA GLY A 443 28.62 41.69 -12.80
C GLY A 443 28.67 42.43 -11.45
N SER A 444 28.97 43.73 -11.47
CA SER A 444 29.18 44.53 -10.24
C SER A 444 27.89 45.06 -9.59
N SER A 445 26.76 44.98 -10.30
CA SER A 445 25.48 45.51 -9.84
C SER A 445 24.70 44.47 -9.02
N THR A 446 23.80 44.96 -8.17
CA THR A 446 22.87 44.10 -7.44
C THR A 446 21.94 43.33 -8.39
N ALA A 447 21.55 43.95 -9.52
CA ALA A 447 20.76 43.28 -10.56
C ALA A 447 21.52 42.11 -11.20
N ALA A 448 22.78 42.29 -11.59
CA ALA A 448 23.58 41.21 -12.18
C ALA A 448 23.81 40.06 -11.18
N ARG A 449 24.00 40.38 -9.90
CA ARG A 449 24.02 39.36 -8.84
C ARG A 449 22.71 38.59 -8.78
N ASN A 450 21.58 39.28 -8.75
CA ASN A 450 20.28 38.63 -8.70
C ASN A 450 20.02 37.81 -9.97
N ASP A 451 20.32 38.32 -11.16
CA ASP A 451 20.20 37.58 -12.42
C ASP A 451 21.10 36.33 -12.44
N PHE A 452 22.32 36.41 -11.90
CA PHE A 452 23.23 35.25 -11.81
C PHE A 452 22.70 34.22 -10.82
N LEU A 453 22.27 34.66 -9.63
CA LEU A 453 21.59 33.79 -8.68
C LEU A 453 20.32 33.20 -9.30
N ASP A 454 19.61 33.95 -10.14
CA ASP A 454 18.33 33.55 -10.71
C ASP A 454 18.42 32.63 -11.93
N SER A 455 19.50 32.73 -12.70
CA SER A 455 19.67 31.95 -13.94
C SER A 455 20.64 30.80 -13.78
N GLN A 456 21.64 30.93 -12.91
CA GLN A 456 22.70 29.93 -12.75
C GLN A 456 22.55 29.13 -11.45
N CYS A 457 21.99 29.73 -10.38
CA CYS A 457 21.92 29.10 -9.06
C CYS A 457 20.55 28.56 -8.71
N ARG A 458 19.51 29.26 -9.14
CA ARG A 458 18.08 29.00 -8.92
C ARG A 458 17.60 27.59 -9.31
N PRO A 459 18.10 26.90 -10.36
CA PRO A 459 17.66 25.53 -10.66
C PRO A 459 18.11 24.49 -9.61
N TYR A 460 19.08 24.85 -8.75
CA TYR A 460 19.74 23.96 -7.78
C TYR A 460 19.52 24.40 -6.32
N LEU A 461 18.73 25.44 -6.12
CA LEU A 461 18.40 26.03 -4.83
C LEU A 461 16.89 26.25 -4.82
N ASP A 462 16.25 25.88 -3.71
CA ASP A 462 14.84 26.14 -3.41
C ASP A 462 13.85 25.02 -3.82
N THR A 463 12.94 24.72 -2.89
CA THR A 463 11.69 23.94 -2.96
C THR A 463 10.69 24.31 -4.06
N ARG A 464 11.15 24.97 -5.12
CA ARG A 464 10.33 25.38 -6.26
C ARG A 464 9.89 24.23 -7.14
N PHE A 465 10.26 22.99 -6.80
CA PHE A 465 9.56 21.82 -7.32
C PHE A 465 8.05 21.88 -6.98
N LEU A 466 7.67 22.55 -5.89
CA LEU A 466 6.27 22.86 -5.55
C LEU A 466 5.66 23.92 -6.47
N GLU A 467 6.48 24.75 -7.13
CA GLU A 467 6.03 25.78 -8.07
C GLU A 467 5.79 25.25 -9.49
N ASP A 468 6.04 23.96 -9.74
CA ASP A 468 5.81 23.32 -11.04
C ASP A 468 5.11 21.97 -10.86
N ALA A 469 3.84 21.91 -11.28
CA ALA A 469 2.99 20.72 -11.17
C ALA A 469 3.63 19.46 -11.80
N SER A 470 4.39 19.61 -12.89
CA SER A 470 5.05 18.48 -13.54
C SER A 470 6.24 17.95 -12.74
N VAL A 471 6.95 18.85 -12.03
CA VAL A 471 8.11 18.47 -11.22
C VAL A 471 7.65 17.80 -9.93
N ILE A 472 6.72 18.39 -9.18
CA ILE A 472 6.17 17.76 -7.97
C ILE A 472 5.47 16.42 -8.30
N GLY A 473 4.75 16.35 -9.43
CA GLY A 473 4.09 15.13 -9.90
C GLY A 473 5.06 14.01 -10.30
N SER A 474 6.34 14.31 -10.50
CA SER A 474 7.35 13.30 -10.84
C SER A 474 7.85 12.49 -9.64
N TYR A 475 7.42 12.83 -8.41
CA TYR A 475 7.80 12.18 -7.16
C TYR A 475 6.69 11.29 -6.62
N ASP A 476 7.10 10.18 -5.99
CA ASP A 476 6.22 9.29 -5.24
C ASP A 476 5.89 9.90 -3.87
N MET A 477 6.84 10.62 -3.29
CA MET A 477 6.71 11.26 -1.98
C MET A 477 7.49 12.56 -1.91
N VAL A 478 6.89 13.56 -1.27
CA VAL A 478 7.47 14.87 -1.02
C VAL A 478 7.60 15.07 0.48
N VAL A 479 8.79 15.41 0.96
CA VAL A 479 9.11 15.62 2.37
C VAL A 479 9.58 17.05 2.55
N LEU A 480 8.80 17.84 3.28
CA LEU A 480 9.06 19.26 3.49
C LEU A 480 9.46 19.53 4.94
N ASP A 481 10.75 19.78 5.15
CA ASP A 481 11.24 20.22 6.44
C ASP A 481 10.94 21.70 6.72
N CYS A 482 11.11 22.11 7.98
CA CYS A 482 10.95 23.48 8.40
C CYS A 482 12.08 24.38 7.87
N GLN A 483 11.80 25.10 6.79
CA GLN A 483 12.73 26.04 6.16
C GLN A 483 12.91 27.36 6.94
N GLY A 484 12.12 27.58 8.00
CA GLY A 484 12.19 28.77 8.84
C GLY A 484 11.20 29.87 8.44
N THR A 485 11.05 30.87 9.31
CA THR A 485 10.04 31.94 9.19
C THR A 485 10.21 32.84 7.98
N GLY A 486 11.36 32.75 7.30
CA GLY A 486 11.64 33.54 6.11
C GLY A 486 11.08 32.99 4.81
N TYR A 487 10.68 31.72 4.77
CA TYR A 487 10.35 31.04 3.53
C TYR A 487 9.00 31.51 2.95
N ASP A 488 7.94 31.41 3.73
CA ASP A 488 6.58 31.80 3.32
C ASP A 488 5.78 32.45 4.47
N SER A 489 6.41 33.35 5.24
CA SER A 489 5.80 33.98 6.42
C SER A 489 4.48 34.70 6.17
N ASN A 490 4.23 35.12 4.93
CA ASN A 490 3.03 35.86 4.54
C ASN A 490 2.10 35.05 3.62
N GLY A 491 2.38 33.76 3.39
CA GLY A 491 1.59 32.89 2.51
C GLY A 491 1.64 33.27 1.03
N GLN A 492 2.56 34.14 0.59
CA GLN A 492 2.61 34.60 -0.80
C GLN A 492 3.00 33.48 -1.78
N ARG A 493 3.86 32.54 -1.36
CA ARG A 493 4.24 31.40 -2.20
C ARG A 493 3.11 30.39 -2.27
N ARG A 494 2.47 30.08 -1.14
CA ARG A 494 1.23 29.32 -1.10
C ARG A 494 0.16 29.93 -2.01
N ASP A 495 -0.09 31.24 -1.94
CA ASP A 495 -1.12 31.88 -2.75
C ASP A 495 -0.80 31.83 -4.26
N ALA A 496 0.48 31.81 -4.62
CA ALA A 496 0.92 31.75 -6.01
C ALA A 496 0.99 30.32 -6.59
N HIS A 497 1.22 29.31 -5.75
CA HIS A 497 1.59 27.95 -6.19
C HIS A 497 0.91 26.81 -5.42
N GLY A 498 0.05 27.12 -4.46
CA GLY A 498 -0.60 26.13 -3.58
C GLY A 498 -1.57 25.23 -4.32
N ASP A 499 -2.05 25.63 -5.50
CA ASP A 499 -2.84 24.79 -6.40
C ASP A 499 -2.05 23.60 -6.93
N HIS A 500 -0.74 23.73 -7.19
CA HIS A 500 0.10 22.58 -7.58
C HIS A 500 0.21 21.55 -6.45
N VAL A 501 0.35 22.01 -5.20
CA VAL A 501 0.40 21.13 -4.02
C VAL A 501 -0.92 20.39 -3.86
N ARG A 502 -2.05 21.12 -3.90
CA ARG A 502 -3.39 20.52 -3.85
C ARG A 502 -3.61 19.51 -4.96
N HIS A 503 -3.26 19.89 -6.19
CA HIS A 503 -3.39 19.02 -7.35
C HIS A 503 -2.56 17.75 -7.20
N TYR A 504 -1.30 17.85 -6.73
CA TYR A 504 -0.44 16.71 -6.47
C TYR A 504 -1.04 15.74 -5.45
N VAL A 505 -1.42 16.22 -4.25
CA VAL A 505 -1.95 15.34 -3.21
C VAL A 505 -3.33 14.78 -3.57
N ASN A 506 -4.22 15.59 -4.17
CA ASN A 506 -5.55 15.12 -4.60
C ASN A 506 -5.47 14.08 -5.72
N ARG A 507 -4.39 14.08 -6.52
CA ARG A 507 -4.15 13.06 -7.54
C ARG A 507 -3.63 11.73 -6.98
N GLY A 508 -3.17 11.67 -5.73
CA GLY A 508 -2.52 10.46 -5.20
C GLY A 508 -1.13 10.72 -4.62
N GLY A 509 -0.63 11.94 -4.71
CA GLY A 509 0.67 12.30 -4.16
C GLY A 509 0.75 12.06 -2.65
N ARG A 510 1.96 11.74 -2.19
CA ARG A 510 2.28 11.61 -0.76
C ARG A 510 3.10 12.81 -0.30
N MET A 511 2.71 13.42 0.81
CA MET A 511 3.39 14.60 1.33
C MET A 511 3.57 14.56 2.85
N PHE A 512 4.79 14.83 3.32
CA PHE A 512 5.10 15.11 4.71
C PHE A 512 5.47 16.59 4.87
N ALA A 513 4.98 17.25 5.93
CA ALA A 513 5.32 18.63 6.26
C ALA A 513 5.65 18.79 7.75
N SER A 514 6.81 19.34 8.08
CA SER A 514 7.17 19.67 9.47
C SER A 514 6.99 21.16 9.78
N HIS A 515 6.47 21.45 10.98
CA HIS A 515 6.42 22.77 11.62
C HIS A 515 6.00 23.91 10.66
N LEU A 516 6.94 24.72 10.13
CA LEU A 516 6.62 25.86 9.26
C LEU A 516 6.27 25.47 7.82
N ALA A 517 6.47 24.21 7.41
CA ALA A 517 5.94 23.70 6.15
C ALA A 517 4.40 23.60 6.15
N HIS A 518 3.73 23.77 7.31
CA HIS A 518 2.28 23.89 7.39
C HIS A 518 1.69 25.00 6.52
N THR A 519 2.49 26.00 6.09
CA THR A 519 1.99 27.06 5.20
C THR A 519 1.46 26.51 3.88
N TRP A 520 1.88 25.31 3.46
CA TRP A 520 1.32 24.64 2.29
C TRP A 520 -0.05 23.97 2.54
N LEU A 521 -0.46 23.85 3.80
CA LEU A 521 -1.77 23.31 4.23
C LEU A 521 -2.70 24.46 4.67
N TYR A 522 -2.18 25.37 5.48
CA TYR A 522 -2.90 26.51 6.04
C TYR A 522 -3.47 27.42 4.95
N ALA A 523 -4.79 27.60 4.95
CA ALA A 523 -5.53 28.45 4.00
C ALA A 523 -5.17 28.19 2.52
N ASN A 524 -4.79 26.96 2.18
CA ASN A 524 -4.55 26.55 0.81
C ASN A 524 -5.83 25.96 0.23
N GLY A 525 -6.65 26.80 -0.39
CA GLY A 525 -7.91 26.42 -1.03
C GLY A 525 -9.04 26.04 -0.06
N GLU A 526 -10.25 26.52 -0.33
CA GLU A 526 -11.44 26.34 0.53
C GLU A 526 -12.53 25.49 -0.13
N ALA A 527 -12.27 24.94 -1.32
CA ALA A 527 -13.27 24.15 -2.04
C ALA A 527 -13.50 22.81 -1.31
N PRO A 528 -14.73 22.48 -0.89
CA PRO A 528 -15.01 21.17 -0.32
C PRO A 528 -14.89 20.10 -1.40
N TYR A 529 -14.75 18.84 -0.97
CA TYR A 529 -14.74 17.70 -1.90
C TYR A 529 -15.99 17.68 -2.81
N SER A 530 -15.76 17.36 -4.08
CA SER A 530 -16.81 17.06 -5.06
C SER A 530 -16.37 15.92 -5.96
N GLU A 531 -17.22 14.90 -6.12
CA GLU A 531 -16.99 13.81 -7.09
C GLU A 531 -16.75 14.30 -8.52
N SER A 532 -17.35 15.44 -8.89
CA SER A 532 -17.23 16.01 -10.25
C SER A 532 -15.94 16.80 -10.48
N ASP A 533 -15.28 17.26 -9.41
CA ASP A 533 -14.00 17.98 -9.48
C ASP A 533 -13.14 17.70 -8.23
N PRO A 534 -12.70 16.43 -8.07
CA PRO A 534 -12.00 15.99 -6.87
C PRO A 534 -10.61 16.63 -6.73
N LEU A 535 -10.00 17.03 -7.85
CA LEU A 535 -8.64 17.60 -7.86
C LEU A 535 -8.60 19.05 -7.38
N SER A 536 -9.72 19.77 -7.45
CA SER A 536 -9.83 21.14 -6.95
C SER A 536 -9.94 21.23 -5.43
N THR A 537 -10.20 20.12 -4.73
CA THR A 537 -10.44 20.05 -3.28
C THR A 537 -9.37 20.81 -2.50
N GLY A 538 -9.83 21.66 -1.58
CA GLY A 538 -9.02 22.51 -0.71
C GLY A 538 -8.37 21.73 0.43
N LEU A 539 -7.39 22.36 1.07
CA LEU A 539 -6.71 21.85 2.27
C LEU A 539 -6.95 22.76 3.49
N ALA A 540 -7.66 23.88 3.34
CA ALA A 540 -7.89 24.83 4.43
C ALA A 540 -8.62 24.20 5.63
N ASP A 541 -9.51 23.24 5.39
CA ASP A 541 -10.31 22.59 6.43
C ASP A 541 -9.60 21.41 7.12
N THR A 542 -8.36 21.10 6.73
CA THR A 542 -7.59 19.96 7.29
C THR A 542 -7.20 20.17 8.75
N ALA A 543 -7.03 21.42 9.18
CA ALA A 543 -6.78 21.84 10.55
C ALA A 543 -6.97 23.36 10.68
N SER A 544 -7.24 23.82 11.90
CA SER A 544 -7.11 25.23 12.25
C SER A 544 -5.67 25.52 12.69
N TRP A 545 -5.13 26.64 12.20
CA TRP A 545 -3.72 26.97 12.39
C TRP A 545 -3.56 28.31 13.10
N GLU A 546 -2.54 28.41 13.94
CA GLU A 546 -2.08 29.67 14.48
C GLU A 546 -1.22 30.38 13.42
N PRO A 547 -1.60 31.57 12.93
CA PRO A 547 -0.82 32.27 11.91
C PRO A 547 0.47 32.88 12.46
N THR A 548 0.61 33.04 13.79
CA THR A 548 1.74 33.74 14.40
C THR A 548 2.42 32.99 15.54
N TYR A 549 3.75 33.06 15.54
CA TYR A 549 4.57 32.32 16.49
C TYR A 549 4.56 32.96 17.89
N SER A 550 3.88 32.34 18.86
CA SER A 550 3.71 32.92 20.20
C SER A 550 4.73 32.43 21.24
N SER A 551 5.31 31.23 21.09
CA SER A 551 6.34 30.70 22.00
C SER A 551 7.18 29.55 21.41
N THR A 552 8.40 29.36 21.92
CA THR A 552 9.35 28.29 21.52
C THR A 552 9.67 27.36 22.73
N PRO A 553 8.80 26.42 23.13
CA PRO A 553 9.09 25.51 24.25
C PRO A 553 10.21 24.50 23.92
N SER A 554 11.31 24.46 24.68
CA SER A 554 12.42 23.53 24.37
C SER A 554 12.09 22.05 24.57
N SER A 555 11.03 21.75 25.31
CA SER A 555 10.59 20.39 25.61
C SER A 555 9.08 20.32 25.80
N GLY A 556 8.51 19.14 25.63
CA GLY A 556 7.12 18.81 25.95
C GLY A 556 6.93 17.30 26.13
N THR A 557 5.69 16.88 26.28
CA THR A 557 5.31 15.47 26.36
C THR A 557 4.29 15.19 25.27
N GLY A 558 4.58 14.21 24.43
CA GLY A 558 3.65 13.69 23.44
C GLY A 558 2.91 12.50 24.02
N GLN A 559 1.63 12.34 23.68
CA GLN A 559 0.81 11.19 24.03
C GLN A 559 0.15 10.63 22.77
N VAL A 560 0.21 9.30 22.59
CA VAL A 560 -0.52 8.63 21.51
C VAL A 560 -2.02 8.66 21.79
N THR A 561 -2.81 9.01 20.78
CA THR A 561 -4.25 9.28 20.83
C THR A 561 -5.11 8.01 20.68
N LEU A 562 -4.85 6.99 21.50
CA LEU A 562 -5.59 5.72 21.46
C LEU A 562 -7.04 5.83 21.97
N PRO A 563 -7.98 5.00 21.47
CA PRO A 563 -9.35 4.93 21.98
C PRO A 563 -9.37 4.53 23.47
N GLY A 564 -9.69 5.46 24.37
CA GLY A 564 -9.88 5.20 25.81
C GLY A 564 -9.05 6.05 26.76
N TYR A 565 -8.07 6.82 26.28
CA TYR A 565 -7.28 7.74 27.12
C TYR A 565 -7.96 9.08 27.43
N TRP A 566 -9.25 9.21 27.11
CA TRP A 566 -9.97 10.50 27.06
C TRP A 566 -10.74 10.88 28.34
N GLU A 567 -10.46 10.29 29.52
CA GLU A 567 -11.16 10.69 30.75
C GLU A 567 -10.99 12.20 31.08
N ASP A 568 -12.11 12.93 31.03
CA ASP A 568 -12.38 14.28 31.53
C ASP A 568 -11.29 15.37 31.32
N GLY A 569 -11.33 16.04 30.15
CA GLY A 569 -11.08 17.49 30.08
C GLY A 569 -9.79 18.01 29.44
N VAL A 570 -9.12 17.25 28.56
CA VAL A 570 -7.88 17.72 27.89
C VAL A 570 -8.10 18.27 26.47
N SER A 571 -9.18 17.92 25.76
CA SER A 571 -9.60 18.61 24.53
C SER A 571 -11.04 18.22 24.16
N ASP A 572 -11.80 19.08 23.48
CA ASP A 572 -13.15 18.82 22.95
C ASP A 572 -13.15 17.78 21.78
N TRP A 573 -12.10 16.97 21.66
CA TRP A 573 -11.86 16.04 20.56
C TRP A 573 -12.62 14.73 20.78
N THR A 574 -13.42 14.32 19.79
CA THR A 574 -14.25 13.12 19.88
C THR A 574 -13.49 11.87 19.37
N PRO A 575 -13.73 10.68 19.94
CA PRO A 575 -13.16 9.38 19.54
C PRO A 575 -13.37 8.95 18.07
N GLU A 576 -14.09 9.74 17.28
CA GLU A 576 -14.50 9.42 15.91
C GLU A 576 -13.32 9.48 14.91
N ASN A 577 -12.19 10.06 15.31
CA ASN A 577 -10.96 10.19 14.50
C ASN A 577 -9.85 9.23 14.95
N ALA A 578 -10.12 8.33 15.92
CA ALA A 578 -9.18 7.27 16.28
C ALA A 578 -9.32 6.11 15.27
N SER A 579 -8.24 5.81 14.56
CA SER A 579 -8.19 4.85 13.46
C SER A 579 -7.28 3.67 13.80
N PRO A 580 -7.48 2.48 13.19
CA PRO A 580 -6.59 1.33 13.34
C PRO A 580 -5.11 1.65 13.08
N ARG A 581 -4.80 2.69 12.29
CA ARG A 581 -3.42 3.16 12.06
C ARG A 581 -2.78 3.73 13.33
N ILE A 582 -3.55 4.34 14.22
CA ILE A 582 -3.04 4.87 15.51
C ILE A 582 -2.78 3.72 16.50
N GLU A 583 -3.56 2.64 16.43
CA GLU A 583 -3.30 1.41 17.20
C GLU A 583 -1.99 0.76 16.73
N SER A 584 -1.83 0.57 15.42
CA SER A 584 -0.57 0.09 14.81
C SER A 584 0.63 0.97 15.18
N PHE A 585 0.44 2.30 15.21
CA PHE A 585 1.47 3.24 15.63
C PHE A 585 1.87 3.05 17.09
N ALA A 586 0.91 2.92 18.01
CA ALA A 586 1.20 2.66 19.41
C ALA A 586 1.96 1.35 19.60
N GLU A 587 1.51 0.27 18.96
CA GLU A 587 2.17 -1.04 19.00
C GLU A 587 3.60 -0.96 18.42
N TRP A 588 3.81 -0.17 17.36
CA TRP A 588 5.13 0.05 16.78
C TRP A 588 6.05 0.78 17.77
N LEU A 589 5.59 1.86 18.40
CA LEU A 589 6.38 2.60 19.40
C LEU A 589 6.75 1.72 20.61
N ASP A 590 5.82 0.88 21.06
CA ASP A 590 6.05 -0.09 22.13
C ASP A 590 7.12 -1.11 21.72
N SER A 591 7.04 -1.64 20.49
CA SER A 591 8.00 -2.61 19.95
C SER A 591 9.41 -2.02 19.80
N GLU A 592 9.50 -0.72 19.51
CA GLU A 592 10.74 0.02 19.35
C GLU A 592 11.29 0.58 20.67
N GLY A 593 10.58 0.34 21.79
CA GLY A 593 10.97 0.73 23.15
C GLY A 593 10.87 2.23 23.44
N ILE A 594 10.06 2.96 22.68
CA ILE A 594 9.88 4.41 22.81
C ILE A 594 8.88 4.74 23.91
N THR A 595 7.80 3.97 24.00
CA THR A 595 6.78 4.10 25.02
C THR A 595 6.22 2.73 25.41
N GLY A 596 5.15 2.71 26.19
CA GLY A 596 4.45 1.50 26.62
C GLY A 596 3.12 1.82 27.27
N ALA A 597 2.23 0.83 27.33
CA ALA A 597 0.98 0.93 28.10
C ALA A 597 1.21 1.31 29.58
N ASP A 598 2.34 0.93 30.18
CA ASP A 598 2.74 1.32 31.54
C ASP A 598 3.19 2.79 31.67
N GLN A 599 3.43 3.45 30.53
CA GLN A 599 3.78 4.86 30.41
C GLN A 599 2.62 5.70 29.85
N ASP A 600 1.39 5.13 29.79
CA ASP A 600 0.22 5.73 29.14
C ASP A 600 0.48 6.15 27.68
N HIS A 601 1.37 5.44 26.99
CA HIS A 601 1.85 5.77 25.64
C HIS A 601 2.36 7.22 25.50
N LYS A 602 3.01 7.74 26.55
CA LYS A 602 3.64 9.06 26.56
C LYS A 602 5.14 8.98 26.26
N PHE A 603 5.66 9.99 25.58
CA PHE A 603 7.09 10.12 25.28
C PHE A 603 7.55 11.58 25.31
N SER A 604 8.87 11.79 25.42
CA SER A 604 9.44 13.14 25.50
C SER A 604 9.54 13.78 24.11
N LEU A 605 9.10 15.03 24.00
CA LEU A 605 9.27 15.84 22.81
C LEU A 605 10.39 16.84 23.01
N THR A 606 11.30 16.93 22.04
CA THR A 606 12.28 18.01 21.94
C THR A 606 11.76 19.06 20.97
N ASP A 607 11.87 20.33 21.35
CA ASP A 607 11.44 21.49 20.56
C ASP A 607 10.05 21.33 19.89
N PRO A 608 8.97 21.02 20.63
CA PRO A 608 7.62 21.02 20.06
C PRO A 608 7.22 22.42 19.57
N ARG A 609 6.81 22.53 18.31
CA ARG A 609 6.52 23.79 17.59
C ARG A 609 5.19 23.77 16.83
N SER A 610 4.24 22.92 17.24
CA SER A 610 3.05 22.75 16.44
C SER A 610 2.29 24.06 16.20
N MET A 611 1.99 24.30 14.93
CA MET A 611 1.16 25.43 14.49
C MET A 611 -0.33 25.05 14.46
N CYS A 612 -0.64 23.75 14.57
CA CYS A 612 -2.01 23.24 14.59
C CYS A 612 -2.66 23.56 15.94
N ILE A 613 -3.83 24.21 15.92
CA ILE A 613 -4.63 24.48 17.12
C ILE A 613 -5.63 23.34 17.30
N GLU A 614 -6.45 23.07 16.28
CA GLU A 614 -7.43 21.99 16.27
C GLU A 614 -7.34 21.23 14.93
N PRO A 615 -7.43 19.90 14.93
CA PRO A 615 -7.49 19.11 13.71
C PRO A 615 -8.85 19.30 13.02
N GLY A 616 -8.89 19.11 11.70
CA GLY A 616 -10.14 19.05 10.95
C GLY A 616 -10.91 17.74 11.18
N GLU A 617 -12.18 17.70 10.74
CA GLU A 617 -13.09 16.57 10.96
C GLU A 617 -12.53 15.24 10.43
N HIS A 618 -11.91 15.22 9.25
CA HIS A 618 -11.36 14.01 8.63
C HIS A 618 -9.85 13.84 8.86
N THR A 619 -9.33 14.39 9.95
CA THR A 619 -7.91 14.38 10.28
C THR A 619 -7.64 13.43 11.45
N GLU A 620 -6.84 12.41 11.20
CA GLU A 620 -6.40 11.41 12.17
C GLU A 620 -5.20 11.96 12.96
N VAL A 621 -5.40 12.21 14.25
CA VAL A 621 -4.33 12.68 15.14
C VAL A 621 -3.57 11.48 15.66
N PHE A 622 -2.24 11.45 15.54
CA PHE A 622 -1.38 10.37 16.04
C PHE A 622 -0.77 10.70 17.40
N VAL A 623 -0.37 11.96 17.60
CA VAL A 623 0.27 12.44 18.83
C VAL A 623 -0.32 13.77 19.22
N ASP A 624 -0.82 13.85 20.45
CA ASP A 624 -1.22 15.10 21.08
C ASP A 624 -0.19 15.55 22.11
N GLY A 625 -0.10 16.86 22.30
CA GLY A 625 0.75 17.46 23.31
C GLY A 625 0.05 17.47 24.66
N VAL A 626 0.68 16.97 25.71
CA VAL A 626 0.07 16.89 27.05
C VAL A 626 1.03 17.32 28.16
N ASP A 627 0.46 17.51 29.35
CA ASP A 627 1.18 17.67 30.63
C ASP A 627 2.27 18.76 30.65
N SER A 628 2.20 19.73 29.74
CA SER A 628 3.14 20.84 29.69
C SER A 628 2.51 22.12 30.27
N GLY A 629 3.35 22.95 30.89
CA GLY A 629 2.97 24.31 31.28
C GLY A 629 2.92 25.29 30.10
N ASN A 630 3.07 24.83 28.86
CA ASN A 630 3.17 25.65 27.65
C ASN A 630 2.09 25.28 26.63
N ALA A 631 1.26 26.25 26.24
CA ALA A 631 0.16 26.01 25.32
C ALA A 631 0.59 25.45 23.94
N VAL A 632 1.78 25.79 23.41
CA VAL A 632 2.28 25.25 22.13
C VAL A 632 2.71 23.79 22.25
N ALA A 633 3.28 23.41 23.39
CA ALA A 633 3.64 22.02 23.66
C ALA A 633 2.42 21.14 24.01
N ASN A 634 1.25 21.74 24.29
CA ASN A 634 -0.03 21.05 24.50
C ASN A 634 -0.95 21.05 23.26
N ARG A 635 -0.43 21.37 22.08
CA ARG A 635 -1.18 21.29 20.81
C ARG A 635 -1.05 19.90 20.20
N VAL A 636 -1.91 19.60 19.22
CA VAL A 636 -1.74 18.44 18.32
C VAL A 636 -0.34 18.47 17.71
N GLN A 637 0.47 17.45 17.99
CA GLN A 637 1.86 17.38 17.56
C GLN A 637 2.07 16.59 16.28
N GLN A 638 1.19 15.64 15.96
CA GLN A 638 1.33 14.81 14.76
C GLN A 638 -0.03 14.35 14.28
N PHE A 639 -0.28 14.45 12.98
CA PHE A 639 -1.51 13.98 12.37
C PHE A 639 -1.32 13.59 10.91
N SER A 640 -2.28 12.86 10.36
CA SER A 640 -2.39 12.61 8.92
C SER A 640 -3.82 12.73 8.44
N PHE A 641 -4.00 12.90 7.13
CA PHE A 641 -5.30 12.82 6.48
C PHE A 641 -5.13 12.33 5.04
N ASN A 642 -6.14 11.64 4.51
CA ASN A 642 -6.17 11.26 3.11
C ASN A 642 -6.69 12.41 2.24
N THR A 643 -6.30 12.40 0.96
CA THR A 643 -6.71 13.39 -0.05
C THR A 643 -7.36 12.71 -1.26
N PRO A 644 -8.36 13.32 -1.91
CA PRO A 644 -8.97 14.61 -1.60
C PRO A 644 -9.64 14.69 -0.22
N TYR A 645 -9.47 15.81 0.49
CA TYR A 645 -9.88 15.92 1.89
C TYR A 645 -11.41 15.82 2.03
N GLY A 646 -11.89 14.96 2.93
CA GLY A 646 -13.32 14.66 3.10
C GLY A 646 -13.95 13.83 1.99
N ALA A 647 -13.14 13.27 1.08
CA ALA A 647 -13.62 12.26 0.14
C ALA A 647 -13.97 10.96 0.89
N PRO A 648 -14.96 10.19 0.39
CA PRO A 648 -15.21 8.85 0.90
C PRO A 648 -14.00 7.94 0.65
N GLU A 649 -13.88 6.84 1.39
CA GLU A 649 -12.71 5.95 1.38
C GLU A 649 -12.40 5.43 -0.03
N GLU A 650 -13.43 5.07 -0.79
CA GLU A 650 -13.34 4.63 -2.18
C GLU A 650 -13.01 5.73 -3.20
N ALA A 651 -12.79 6.97 -2.75
CA ALA A 651 -12.33 8.10 -3.56
C ALA A 651 -11.06 8.76 -2.98
N ALA A 652 -10.59 8.32 -1.81
CA ALA A 652 -9.31 8.72 -1.25
C ALA A 652 -8.16 8.09 -2.03
N CYS A 653 -7.12 8.88 -2.33
CA CYS A 653 -6.03 8.47 -3.22
C CYS A 653 -4.66 8.93 -2.76
N GLY A 654 -4.53 10.15 -2.26
CA GLY A 654 -3.30 10.69 -1.69
C GLY A 654 -3.35 10.73 -0.18
N ARG A 655 -2.24 11.14 0.42
CA ARG A 655 -2.10 11.25 1.88
C ARG A 655 -1.12 12.34 2.24
N VAL A 656 -1.44 13.05 3.31
CA VAL A 656 -0.60 14.10 3.89
C VAL A 656 -0.36 13.79 5.36
N ALA A 657 0.88 13.93 5.81
CA ALA A 657 1.27 13.85 7.21
C ALA A 657 1.89 15.19 7.66
N TYR A 658 1.55 15.62 8.88
CA TYR A 658 2.14 16.78 9.51
C TYR A 658 2.79 16.40 10.84
N SER A 659 3.96 16.99 11.11
CA SER A 659 4.54 16.99 12.46
C SER A 659 4.87 18.40 12.93
N GLY A 660 4.48 18.70 14.15
CA GLY A 660 4.70 19.98 14.81
C GLY A 660 6.03 20.09 15.54
N PHE A 661 6.79 19.02 15.72
CA PHE A 661 8.07 19.06 16.44
C PHE A 661 9.26 18.88 15.49
N HIS A 662 10.42 19.38 15.92
CA HIS A 662 11.64 19.33 15.12
C HIS A 662 12.38 18.00 15.24
N VAL A 663 13.10 17.64 14.18
CA VAL A 663 14.13 16.58 14.19
C VAL A 663 15.48 17.21 14.41
N VAL A 664 16.02 17.06 15.62
CA VAL A 664 17.32 17.64 15.95
C VAL A 664 18.37 16.53 16.04
N ALA A 665 19.04 16.23 14.92
CA ALA A 665 20.30 15.50 14.92
C ALA A 665 21.42 16.41 15.46
N GLY A 666 21.51 16.61 16.78
CA GLY A 666 22.76 17.05 17.41
C GLY A 666 22.91 18.51 17.87
N GLY A 667 21.86 19.14 18.41
CA GLY A 667 22.04 20.27 19.34
C GLY A 667 21.31 21.56 18.98
N GLY A 668 20.53 22.05 19.93
CA GLY A 668 19.74 23.26 19.82
C GLY A 668 20.55 24.47 19.33
N GLY A 669 19.93 25.21 18.41
CA GLY A 669 20.53 26.36 17.75
C GLY A 669 19.61 26.86 16.64
N SER A 670 19.95 28.01 16.04
CA SER A 670 19.14 28.57 14.97
C SER A 670 19.41 27.92 13.61
N ASN A 671 20.59 27.34 13.38
CA ASN A 671 21.03 26.70 12.13
C ASN A 671 22.05 25.56 12.43
N PRO A 672 21.64 24.41 13.02
CA PRO A 672 22.57 23.36 13.45
C PRO A 672 23.44 22.77 12.32
N PHE A 673 22.97 22.82 11.07
CA PHE A 673 23.64 22.23 9.90
C PHE A 673 24.32 23.26 8.98
N GLU A 674 24.55 24.48 9.48
CA GLU A 674 25.25 25.50 8.71
C GLU A 674 26.68 25.03 8.39
N HIS A 675 27.00 24.86 7.10
CA HIS A 675 28.31 24.46 6.57
C HIS A 675 28.72 22.98 6.64
N VAL A 676 27.81 22.06 6.96
CA VAL A 676 28.09 20.61 6.88
C VAL A 676 27.32 19.98 5.71
N LEU A 677 27.97 19.08 4.97
CA LEU A 677 27.35 18.41 3.82
C LEU A 677 26.62 17.14 4.24
N PHE A 678 25.64 16.71 3.46
CA PHE A 678 25.12 15.36 3.55
C PHE A 678 26.17 14.37 2.99
N PRO A 679 26.38 13.18 3.58
CA PRO A 679 25.75 12.66 4.80
C PRO A 679 26.50 13.01 6.09
N GLU A 680 27.55 13.84 6.06
CA GLU A 680 28.47 14.08 7.18
C GLU A 680 27.78 14.58 8.46
N HIS A 681 26.65 15.30 8.36
CA HIS A 681 25.89 15.78 9.51
C HIS A 681 24.87 14.76 10.06
N CYS A 682 24.67 13.63 9.40
CA CYS A 682 23.67 12.62 9.77
C CYS A 682 24.20 11.54 10.74
N GLY A 683 25.21 11.88 11.54
CA GLY A 683 25.82 10.94 12.48
C GLY A 683 24.91 10.54 13.66
N GLY A 684 25.31 9.48 14.36
CA GLY A 684 24.62 8.97 15.54
C GLY A 684 23.47 8.00 15.23
N ASP A 685 22.85 7.49 16.29
CA ASP A 685 21.69 6.59 16.19
C ASP A 685 20.40 7.39 15.94
N LEU A 686 19.35 6.71 15.51
CA LEU A 686 17.99 7.24 15.49
C LEU A 686 17.54 7.49 16.93
N SER A 687 17.22 8.75 17.22
CA SER A 687 16.51 9.12 18.45
C SER A 687 15.05 8.66 18.41
N ASP A 688 14.41 8.56 19.58
CA ASP A 688 13.00 8.20 19.70
C ASP A 688 12.10 9.12 18.85
N GLN A 689 12.43 10.42 18.80
CA GLN A 689 11.69 11.40 18.00
C GLN A 689 11.90 11.22 16.49
N GLU A 690 13.11 10.84 16.05
CA GLU A 690 13.37 10.46 14.65
C GLU A 690 12.62 9.19 14.26
N LYS A 691 12.54 8.20 15.17
CA LYS A 691 11.76 6.98 14.98
C LYS A 691 10.27 7.28 14.82
N VAL A 692 9.69 8.11 15.69
CA VAL A 692 8.28 8.55 15.60
C VAL A 692 7.95 9.17 14.24
N LEU A 693 8.88 9.92 13.64
CA LEU A 693 8.69 10.52 12.32
C LEU A 693 8.91 9.53 11.19
N LEU A 694 9.86 8.62 11.36
CA LEU A 694 10.10 7.53 10.42
C LEU A 694 8.85 6.66 10.26
N TYR A 695 8.11 6.38 11.33
CA TYR A 695 6.82 5.69 11.23
C TYR A 695 5.86 6.43 10.29
N MET A 696 5.72 7.75 10.41
CA MET A 696 4.84 8.51 9.50
C MET A 696 5.29 8.42 8.06
N LEU A 697 6.58 8.25 7.78
CA LEU A 697 7.06 8.08 6.41
C LEU A 697 6.67 6.68 5.86
N PHE A 698 6.71 5.64 6.68
CA PHE A 698 6.21 4.31 6.29
C PHE A 698 4.70 4.31 6.07
N ASP A 699 3.97 4.88 7.03
CA ASP A 699 2.53 5.04 6.96
C ASP A 699 2.10 5.90 5.77
N LEU A 700 2.83 6.98 5.47
CA LEU A 700 2.59 7.81 4.29
C LEU A 700 2.84 7.04 2.98
N GLY A 701 3.83 6.15 2.96
CA GLY A 701 4.15 5.31 1.81
C GLY A 701 3.18 4.14 1.60
N ALA A 702 2.37 3.78 2.61
CA ALA A 702 1.39 2.71 2.50
C ALA A 702 0.28 3.04 1.48
N CYS A 703 -0.38 1.99 1.00
CA CYS A 703 -1.54 2.13 0.14
C CYS A 703 -2.71 2.81 0.88
N VAL A 704 -3.63 3.40 0.12
CA VAL A 704 -4.84 4.08 0.65
C VAL A 704 -6.06 3.18 0.45
N GLY A 705 -7.02 3.27 1.38
CA GLY A 705 -8.21 2.43 1.43
C GLY A 705 -8.11 1.40 2.56
N SER A 706 -9.10 0.52 2.66
CA SER A 706 -9.11 -0.57 3.62
C SER A 706 -7.86 -1.41 3.39
N GLU A 707 -7.24 -1.88 4.49
CA GLU A 707 -6.20 -2.91 4.38
C GLU A 707 -6.71 -3.98 3.44
N PRO A 708 -5.89 -4.40 2.45
CA PRO A 708 -6.35 -5.43 1.54
C PRO A 708 -6.66 -6.62 2.43
N PRO A 709 -7.92 -7.13 2.44
CA PRO A 709 -8.19 -8.36 3.17
C PRO A 709 -7.15 -9.34 2.67
N MET A 710 -6.30 -9.87 3.56
CA MET A 710 -5.23 -10.85 3.25
C MET A 710 -5.69 -11.62 2.05
N ILE A 711 -5.18 -11.34 0.83
CA ILE A 711 -5.88 -11.78 -0.38
C ILE A 711 -5.94 -13.29 -0.24
N PRO A 712 -7.10 -13.86 0.17
CA PRO A 712 -7.20 -15.30 0.18
C PRO A 712 -7.05 -15.60 -1.30
N CYS A 713 -6.25 -16.61 -1.62
CA CYS A 713 -6.19 -17.05 -2.99
C CYS A 713 -7.62 -17.01 -3.56
N VAL A 714 -7.80 -16.35 -4.71
CA VAL A 714 -9.14 -16.13 -5.28
C VAL A 714 -9.59 -17.44 -5.90
N PRO A 715 -10.63 -18.10 -5.35
CA PRO A 715 -11.13 -19.38 -5.84
C PRO A 715 -11.41 -19.34 -7.34
N ALA A 716 -10.73 -20.18 -8.11
CA ALA A 716 -10.98 -20.38 -9.53
C ALA A 716 -12.43 -20.84 -9.75
N THR A 717 -13.12 -20.22 -10.72
CA THR A 717 -14.45 -20.63 -11.14
C THR A 717 -14.38 -21.76 -12.17
N CYS A 718 -15.40 -22.62 -12.22
CA CYS A 718 -15.50 -23.72 -13.18
C CYS A 718 -15.27 -23.31 -14.64
N PRO A 719 -14.25 -23.86 -15.31
CA PRO A 719 -14.13 -23.82 -16.77
C PRO A 719 -15.37 -24.41 -17.43
N SER A 720 -15.74 -23.91 -18.61
CA SER A 720 -16.93 -24.37 -19.36
C SER A 720 -16.94 -25.86 -19.68
N ASP A 721 -15.77 -26.50 -19.64
CA ASP A 721 -15.55 -27.88 -20.05
C ASP A 721 -15.27 -28.80 -18.85
N ALA A 722 -15.34 -28.27 -17.62
CA ALA A 722 -15.09 -29.00 -16.38
C ALA A 722 -16.41 -29.42 -15.70
N CYS A 723 -16.37 -30.54 -14.97
CA CYS A 723 -17.47 -31.09 -14.20
C CYS A 723 -16.88 -31.81 -12.96
N GLY A 724 -17.68 -31.99 -11.92
CA GLY A 724 -17.26 -32.56 -10.63
C GLY A 724 -16.63 -31.51 -9.70
N PHE A 725 -16.13 -31.97 -8.56
CA PHE A 725 -15.41 -31.13 -7.61
C PHE A 725 -13.98 -30.88 -8.10
N MET A 726 -13.59 -29.63 -8.21
CA MET A 726 -12.22 -29.25 -8.54
C MET A 726 -11.66 -28.31 -7.48
N PRO A 727 -10.36 -28.36 -7.18
CA PRO A 727 -9.74 -27.38 -6.31
C PRO A 727 -9.89 -26.00 -6.92
N ASP A 728 -10.20 -25.04 -6.07
CA ASP A 728 -10.34 -23.65 -6.48
C ASP A 728 -8.99 -22.92 -6.53
N GLY A 729 -7.88 -23.64 -6.35
CA GLY A 729 -6.53 -23.08 -6.31
C GLY A 729 -6.14 -22.52 -4.94
N CYS A 730 -7.06 -22.53 -3.96
CA CYS A 730 -7.03 -21.72 -2.76
C CYS A 730 -7.38 -22.49 -1.49
N GLY A 731 -7.16 -23.81 -1.52
CA GLY A 731 -7.44 -24.73 -0.41
C GLY A 731 -8.91 -25.13 -0.29
N GLY A 732 -9.78 -24.60 -1.16
CA GLY A 732 -11.18 -24.97 -1.29
C GLY A 732 -11.44 -25.84 -2.51
N VAL A 733 -12.70 -26.27 -2.64
CA VAL A 733 -13.18 -27.09 -3.76
C VAL A 733 -14.43 -26.44 -4.35
N VAL A 734 -14.44 -26.22 -5.65
CA VAL A 734 -15.59 -25.72 -6.43
C VAL A 734 -16.32 -26.89 -7.08
N ASP A 735 -17.64 -26.97 -6.93
CA ASP A 735 -18.50 -27.98 -7.56
C ASP A 735 -18.95 -27.49 -8.96
N CYS A 736 -18.44 -28.13 -10.00
CA CYS A 736 -18.75 -27.83 -11.40
C CYS A 736 -19.90 -28.64 -11.98
N GLY A 737 -20.72 -29.26 -11.13
CA GLY A 737 -21.89 -30.03 -11.52
C GLY A 737 -21.54 -31.43 -12.04
N ALA A 738 -22.56 -32.27 -12.24
CA ALA A 738 -22.34 -33.67 -12.59
C ALA A 738 -21.68 -33.86 -13.96
N CYS A 739 -20.67 -34.75 -14.03
CA CYS A 739 -20.07 -35.18 -15.28
C CYS A 739 -21.04 -36.05 -16.09
N VAL A 740 -21.79 -35.42 -17.00
CA VAL A 740 -22.72 -36.14 -17.86
C VAL A 740 -21.94 -36.74 -19.04
N PRO A 741 -22.01 -38.06 -19.29
CA PRO A 741 -21.38 -38.64 -20.46
C PRO A 741 -21.97 -38.01 -21.73
N THR A 742 -21.11 -37.55 -22.63
CA THR A 742 -21.56 -37.21 -23.99
C THR A 742 -22.10 -38.48 -24.63
N PRO A 743 -23.31 -38.46 -25.23
CA PRO A 743 -23.83 -39.64 -25.91
C PRO A 743 -22.87 -39.95 -27.06
N VAL A 744 -22.21 -41.11 -26.98
CA VAL A 744 -21.48 -41.67 -28.11
C VAL A 744 -22.51 -41.87 -29.22
N LYS A 745 -22.30 -41.18 -30.35
CA LYS A 745 -23.11 -41.35 -31.56
C LYS A 745 -22.94 -42.72 -32.17
#